data_AF-A0A8B2NHL7-F1
#
_entry.id   AF-A0A8B2NHL7-F1
#
_cell.length_a   1.000
_cell.length_b   1.000
_cell.length_c   1.000
_cell.angle_alpha   90.00
_cell.angle_beta   90.00
_cell.angle_gamma   90.00
#
_symmetry.space_group_name_H-M   'P 1'
#
loop_
_entity.id
_entity.type
_entity.pdbx_description
1 polymer ?
#
loop_
_entity_poly.entity_id
_entity_poly.type
_entity_poly.pdbx_seq_one_letter_code
_entity_poly.pdbx_strand_id
1 'polypeptide(L)'
;MARDAAGPPILEVKGLNVYYGASHALQGVDLTLQSGVLSVVGRNGMGKTTLCKAIMGIVPSSGSIRLGGEEIRGRSSTEIARMGVGYVPQGRRLWRSLTVDEHLKLMARGNGSWSVERIYATFPRLAERKNNGGGQLSGGESQMLAISRALLLNPRLLVMDEPTEGLAPVIVAQVEDMLVRLAEEGVHVLVIEQNIGVACEVAPNVAIMVNGRVDRLLDAGQLAADRDLQQRLLGVGRHAHDDTPRPAPEAAAPEGGHAASTVAKVYLSNPVAPTRWSRPVPVRLIEQAARTVSMTQGRSTVEAELRPLAGPGEEVVIVAGTLDTKGEELRYIRDIIRARGHAVRLADLSTSGAHSGAEIPAHQIAAFHPRGASGVFVSDRGEAVAGMTLAFERWIARQSGISGIVSAGGSGGTAMVAPAMRRLPVGVPKLIVSTMASGSIAQYVGASDITMMHSVADIAGLNAITRRVLANAANGIAGMVESRAAIPAGLPPVGITMFGVTTPCVRQVTEALKRDHECLVFHATGTGGAAMEALVDQGLVKGVIDVTTTEIADMMMGGILAATEDRFGAVIRRKVPWVGSLGALDMVNFGAPDTVPPRYAGRRLHRHNPQITLMRTTAEENAAMGRWIGERINRMDVARLLIPEGGLSALDAPGEAFHDPAADRALFEALEATVRQTAARTIERLPHHINDPAFAAALVAAFRTLSGGERKRRAS
;
A
#
# COMPACT_ATOMS: atom_id res chain seq x y z
N MET A 1 48.43 22.70 -21.57
CA MET A 1 47.57 22.55 -22.76
C MET A 1 46.93 21.18 -22.75
N ALA A 2 45.67 21.11 -23.21
CA ALA A 2 44.78 19.95 -23.40
C ALA A 2 43.97 19.53 -22.13
N ARG A 3 42.63 19.51 -22.12
CA ARG A 3 41.63 19.41 -23.20
C ARG A 3 40.39 20.28 -22.90
N ASP A 4 40.30 21.44 -23.56
CA ASP A 4 39.02 22.12 -23.83
C ASP A 4 38.55 21.69 -25.23
N ALA A 5 37.50 20.87 -25.28
CA ALA A 5 36.55 20.74 -26.40
C ALA A 5 35.48 19.70 -26.02
N ALA A 6 34.69 19.95 -24.97
CA ALA A 6 33.45 19.19 -24.78
C ALA A 6 32.44 19.72 -25.81
N GLY A 7 32.01 18.87 -26.74
CA GLY A 7 30.93 19.20 -27.68
C GLY A 7 29.62 19.55 -26.94
N PRO A 8 28.60 20.10 -27.63
CA PRO A 8 27.33 20.42 -26.99
C PRO A 8 26.73 19.17 -26.33
N PRO A 9 26.09 19.30 -25.14
CA PRO A 9 25.46 18.18 -24.45
C PRO A 9 24.46 17.48 -25.37
N ILE A 10 24.40 16.14 -25.31
CA ILE A 10 23.44 15.40 -26.12
C ILE A 10 22.00 15.81 -25.81
N LEU A 11 21.68 16.09 -24.54
CA LEU A 11 20.38 16.63 -24.13
C LEU A 11 20.59 17.76 -23.12
N GLU A 12 20.00 18.92 -23.41
CA GLU A 12 19.92 20.05 -22.48
C GLU A 12 18.45 20.49 -22.34
N VAL A 13 17.94 20.43 -21.12
CA VAL A 13 16.60 20.88 -20.74
C VAL A 13 16.79 22.08 -19.81
N LYS A 14 16.16 23.22 -20.14
CA LYS A 14 16.29 24.45 -19.36
C LYS A 14 14.94 25.08 -19.06
N GLY A 15 14.67 25.34 -17.78
CA GLY A 15 13.45 25.99 -17.30
C GLY A 15 12.17 25.34 -17.84
N LEU A 16 12.15 24.01 -17.97
CA LEU A 16 11.06 23.30 -18.64
C LEU A 16 9.80 23.25 -17.77
N ASN A 17 8.70 23.71 -18.35
CA ASN A 17 7.41 23.79 -17.69
C ASN A 17 6.33 23.07 -18.51
N VAL A 18 5.53 22.23 -17.86
CA VAL A 18 4.42 21.49 -18.49
C VAL A 18 3.18 21.58 -17.61
N TYR A 19 2.05 21.86 -18.25
CA TYR A 19 0.76 21.98 -17.59
C TYR A 19 -0.24 20.97 -18.17
N TYR A 20 -1.00 20.29 -17.31
CA TYR A 20 -2.17 19.52 -17.68
C TYR A 20 -3.41 20.18 -17.06
N GLY A 21 -4.13 20.96 -17.85
CA GLY A 21 -5.18 21.83 -17.32
C GLY A 21 -4.60 22.79 -16.28
N ALA A 22 -5.13 22.77 -15.05
CA ALA A 22 -4.64 23.60 -13.95
C ALA A 22 -3.41 23.01 -13.21
N SER A 23 -3.00 21.78 -13.53
CA SER A 23 -1.89 21.10 -12.83
C SER A 23 -0.54 21.44 -13.46
N HIS A 24 0.38 21.99 -12.68
CA HIS A 24 1.74 22.32 -13.09
C HIS A 24 2.69 21.13 -12.83
N ALA A 25 2.79 20.25 -13.82
CA ALA A 25 3.43 18.93 -13.68
C ALA A 25 4.97 18.97 -13.76
N LEU A 26 5.54 19.85 -14.59
CA LEU A 26 6.98 20.18 -14.57
C LEU A 26 7.14 21.66 -14.25
N GLN A 27 7.98 22.01 -13.28
CA GLN A 27 8.05 23.35 -12.69
C GLN A 27 9.44 23.97 -12.85
N GLY A 28 9.84 24.23 -14.08
CA GLY A 28 11.17 24.79 -14.36
C GLY A 28 12.25 23.72 -14.18
N VAL A 29 12.09 22.57 -14.84
CA VAL A 29 13.09 21.51 -14.82
C VAL A 29 14.32 21.95 -15.60
N ASP A 30 15.48 21.86 -14.95
CA ASP A 30 16.81 21.95 -15.56
C ASP A 30 17.48 20.57 -15.50
N LEU A 31 17.91 20.05 -16.65
CA LEU A 31 18.54 18.73 -16.75
C LEU A 31 19.50 18.70 -17.93
N THR A 32 20.73 18.24 -17.70
CA THR A 32 21.74 18.15 -18.76
C THR A 32 22.37 16.76 -18.77
N LEU A 33 22.28 16.07 -19.90
CA LEU A 33 23.04 14.85 -20.20
C LEU A 33 24.13 15.22 -21.20
N GLN A 34 25.40 15.07 -20.78
CA GLN A 34 26.56 15.32 -21.64
C GLN A 34 26.76 14.17 -22.62
N SER A 35 26.97 12.97 -22.08
CA SER A 35 27.15 11.70 -22.80
C SER A 35 26.95 10.54 -21.83
N GLY A 36 26.92 9.30 -22.34
CA GLY A 36 26.67 8.09 -21.53
C GLY A 36 25.22 7.96 -21.06
N VAL A 37 25.04 7.49 -19.82
CA VAL A 37 23.75 7.27 -19.18
C VAL A 37 23.49 8.34 -18.11
N LEU A 38 22.28 8.88 -18.07
CA LEU A 38 21.77 9.68 -16.96
C LEU A 38 20.47 9.05 -16.44
N SER A 39 20.44 8.80 -15.15
CA SER A 39 19.24 8.32 -14.47
C SER A 39 18.48 9.48 -13.86
N VAL A 40 17.14 9.48 -13.98
CA VAL A 40 16.26 10.36 -13.20
C VAL A 40 15.38 9.49 -12.31
N VAL A 41 15.42 9.76 -11.02
CA VAL A 41 14.67 8.99 -10.03
C VAL A 41 13.72 9.87 -9.26
N GLY A 42 12.53 9.36 -8.99
CA GLY A 42 11.55 10.03 -8.16
C GLY A 42 10.34 9.14 -7.91
N ARG A 43 9.56 9.49 -6.90
CA ARG A 43 8.31 8.77 -6.57
C ARG A 43 7.27 8.89 -7.69
N ASN A 44 6.24 8.05 -7.61
CA ASN A 44 5.12 8.12 -8.55
C ASN A 44 4.40 9.47 -8.44
N GLY A 45 4.12 10.07 -9.60
CA GLY A 45 3.48 11.39 -9.69
C GLY A 45 4.44 12.59 -9.62
N MET A 46 5.77 12.40 -9.55
CA MET A 46 6.74 13.51 -9.48
C MET A 46 7.03 14.21 -10.82
N GLY A 47 6.38 13.80 -11.92
CA GLY A 47 6.55 14.39 -13.25
C GLY A 47 7.50 13.64 -14.19
N LYS A 48 8.01 12.46 -13.79
CA LYS A 48 9.02 11.73 -14.58
C LYS A 48 8.55 11.33 -15.99
N THR A 49 7.42 10.65 -16.11
CA THR A 49 6.78 10.35 -17.40
C THR A 49 6.42 11.62 -18.18
N THR A 50 6.08 12.71 -17.49
CA THR A 50 5.79 14.00 -18.14
C THR A 50 7.04 14.60 -18.77
N LEU A 51 8.21 14.47 -18.13
CA LEU A 51 9.50 14.87 -18.69
C LEU A 51 9.80 14.12 -20.00
N CYS A 52 9.64 12.78 -20.02
CA CYS A 52 9.81 11.98 -21.24
C CYS A 52 8.88 12.43 -22.36
N LYS A 53 7.59 12.62 -22.05
CA LYS A 53 6.59 13.09 -23.02
C LYS A 53 6.91 14.48 -23.55
N ALA A 54 7.45 15.37 -22.72
CA ALA A 54 7.83 16.72 -23.12
C ALA A 54 9.05 16.72 -24.04
N ILE A 55 10.07 15.90 -23.73
CA ILE A 55 11.24 15.69 -24.61
C ILE A 55 10.81 15.15 -25.97
N MET A 56 9.83 14.24 -26.00
CA MET A 56 9.29 13.67 -27.24
C MET A 56 8.27 14.56 -27.96
N GLY A 57 8.02 15.79 -27.50
CA GLY A 57 7.04 16.70 -28.11
C GLY A 57 5.59 16.18 -28.09
N ILE A 58 5.29 15.21 -27.23
CA ILE A 58 3.95 14.60 -27.08
C ILE A 58 3.02 15.54 -26.30
N VAL A 59 3.59 16.36 -25.40
CA VAL A 59 2.84 17.31 -24.58
C VAL A 59 3.38 18.72 -24.77
N PRO A 60 2.51 19.75 -24.80
CA PRO A 60 2.94 21.13 -24.87
C PRO A 60 3.81 21.49 -23.66
N SER A 61 4.90 22.21 -23.91
CA SER A 61 5.84 22.65 -22.89
C SER A 61 6.35 24.07 -23.19
N SER A 62 6.79 24.75 -22.14
CA SER A 62 7.53 26.02 -22.21
C SER A 62 8.90 25.87 -21.56
N GLY A 63 9.84 26.77 -21.83
CA GLY A 63 11.27 26.55 -21.54
C GLY A 63 12.05 26.17 -22.81
N SER A 64 13.14 25.43 -22.69
CA SER A 64 13.99 25.00 -23.82
C SER A 64 14.36 23.52 -23.69
N ILE A 65 14.36 22.80 -24.81
CA ILE A 65 14.84 21.43 -24.92
C ILE A 65 15.75 21.37 -26.16
N ARG A 66 17.04 21.09 -25.97
CA ARG A 66 18.01 20.99 -27.04
C ARG A 66 18.59 19.59 -27.13
N LEU A 67 18.69 19.08 -28.36
CA LEU A 67 19.33 17.81 -28.70
C LEU A 67 20.63 18.10 -29.45
N GLY A 68 21.78 17.80 -28.86
CA GLY A 68 23.10 18.07 -29.47
C GLY A 68 23.31 19.54 -29.87
N GLY A 69 22.72 20.47 -29.11
CA GLY A 69 22.75 21.92 -29.35
C GLY A 69 21.60 22.47 -30.20
N GLU A 70 20.78 21.64 -30.84
CA GLU A 70 19.64 22.07 -31.67
C GLU A 70 18.33 22.10 -30.85
N GLU A 71 17.60 23.21 -30.88
CA GLU A 71 16.30 23.33 -30.19
C GLU A 71 15.23 22.44 -30.85
N ILE A 72 14.62 21.57 -30.04
CA ILE A 72 13.59 20.61 -30.47
C ILE A 72 12.20 20.94 -29.93
N ARG A 73 12.05 21.89 -28.99
CA ARG A 73 10.73 22.29 -28.47
C ARG A 73 9.83 22.81 -29.58
N GLY A 74 8.60 22.29 -29.65
CA GLY A 74 7.60 22.68 -30.64
C GLY A 74 7.64 21.88 -31.94
N ARG A 75 8.64 21.00 -32.11
CA ARG A 75 8.63 19.99 -33.17
C ARG A 75 7.67 18.86 -32.82
N SER A 76 7.14 18.20 -33.85
CA SER A 76 6.32 17.00 -33.69
C SER A 76 7.17 15.81 -33.21
N SER A 77 6.52 14.85 -32.56
CA SER A 77 7.19 13.62 -32.11
C SER A 77 7.87 12.85 -33.25
N THR A 78 7.31 12.93 -34.47
CA THR A 78 7.89 12.30 -35.67
C THR A 78 9.20 12.98 -36.10
N GLU A 79 9.25 14.30 -36.05
CA GLU A 79 10.48 15.05 -36.35
C GLU A 79 11.55 14.79 -35.31
N ILE A 80 11.18 14.80 -34.02
CA ILE A 80 12.08 14.50 -32.90
C ILE A 80 12.66 13.08 -33.02
N ALA A 81 11.83 12.10 -33.36
CA ALA A 81 12.30 10.73 -33.61
C ALA A 81 13.30 10.64 -34.78
N ARG A 82 13.06 11.37 -35.88
CA ARG A 82 13.97 11.42 -37.04
C ARG A 82 15.29 12.14 -36.74
N MET A 83 15.30 13.04 -35.75
CA MET A 83 16.52 13.68 -35.25
C MET A 83 17.38 12.75 -34.40
N GLY A 84 16.92 11.51 -34.16
CA GLY A 84 17.68 10.48 -33.47
C GLY A 84 17.30 10.30 -32.00
N VAL A 85 16.05 10.61 -31.61
CA VAL A 85 15.53 10.27 -30.27
C VAL A 85 14.67 9.01 -30.33
N GLY A 86 15.14 7.93 -29.71
CA GLY A 86 14.38 6.72 -29.48
C GLY A 86 13.61 6.82 -28.18
N TYR A 87 12.36 6.35 -28.15
CA TYR A 87 11.53 6.40 -26.94
C TYR A 87 10.92 5.04 -26.61
N VAL A 88 11.14 4.58 -25.38
CA VAL A 88 10.54 3.38 -24.81
C VAL A 88 9.58 3.81 -23.70
N PRO A 89 8.27 3.87 -23.95
CA PRO A 89 7.29 4.30 -22.95
C PRO A 89 7.03 3.20 -21.90
N GLN A 90 6.48 3.63 -20.76
CA GLN A 90 5.95 2.73 -19.74
C GLN A 90 4.93 1.74 -20.33
N GLY A 91 4.99 0.49 -19.88
CA GLY A 91 4.07 -0.58 -20.27
C GLY A 91 4.36 -1.22 -21.64
N ARG A 92 5.57 -1.05 -22.20
CA ARG A 92 6.14 -1.76 -23.38
C ARG A 92 5.47 -1.48 -24.72
N ARG A 93 4.16 -1.21 -24.74
CA ARG A 93 3.33 -0.81 -25.89
C ARG A 93 3.57 -1.68 -27.15
N LEU A 94 3.49 -3.00 -26.97
CA LEU A 94 3.60 -4.00 -28.05
C LEU A 94 2.24 -4.33 -28.68
N TRP A 95 2.23 -4.68 -29.96
CA TRP A 95 1.06 -5.23 -30.62
C TRP A 95 0.97 -6.73 -30.36
N ARG A 96 -0.04 -7.15 -29.59
CA ARG A 96 -0.18 -8.57 -29.20
C ARG A 96 -0.30 -9.53 -30.40
N SER A 97 -0.83 -9.04 -31.52
CA SER A 97 -1.08 -9.81 -32.75
C SER A 97 0.12 -9.93 -33.68
N LEU A 98 1.19 -9.15 -33.49
CA LEU A 98 2.38 -9.22 -34.32
C LEU A 98 3.44 -10.10 -33.66
N THR A 99 4.14 -10.88 -34.46
CA THR A 99 5.30 -11.66 -34.04
C THR A 99 6.49 -10.78 -33.68
N VAL A 100 7.49 -11.33 -32.98
CA VAL A 100 8.76 -10.65 -32.71
C VAL A 100 9.38 -10.12 -34.00
N ASP A 101 9.46 -10.95 -35.05
CA ASP A 101 10.04 -10.56 -36.33
C ASP A 101 9.27 -9.45 -37.04
N GLU A 102 7.94 -9.51 -36.99
CA GLU A 102 7.08 -8.49 -37.59
C GLU A 102 7.23 -7.15 -36.86
N HIS A 103 7.37 -7.14 -35.53
CA HIS A 103 7.67 -5.91 -34.78
C HIS A 103 9.00 -5.28 -35.22
N LEU A 104 10.04 -6.10 -35.37
CA LEU A 104 11.37 -5.61 -35.75
C LEU A 104 11.39 -5.12 -37.20
N LYS A 105 10.83 -5.90 -38.14
CA LYS A 105 10.76 -5.51 -39.56
C LYS A 105 9.91 -4.26 -39.80
N LEU A 106 8.83 -4.06 -39.03
CA LEU A 106 7.99 -2.86 -39.13
C LEU A 106 8.77 -1.57 -38.76
N MET A 107 9.72 -1.68 -37.82
CA MET A 107 10.50 -0.56 -37.31
C MET A 107 11.82 -0.35 -38.06
N ALA A 108 12.37 -1.41 -38.66
CA ALA A 108 13.60 -1.34 -39.44
C ALA A 108 13.44 -0.37 -40.62
N ARG A 109 14.15 0.76 -40.56
CA ARG A 109 14.18 1.75 -41.65
C ARG A 109 15.62 2.16 -41.93
N GLY A 110 16.05 1.97 -43.17
CA GLY A 110 17.33 2.47 -43.69
C GLY A 110 18.57 1.66 -43.27
N ASN A 111 19.73 2.11 -43.76
CA ASN A 111 21.04 1.51 -43.48
C ASN A 111 21.67 2.19 -42.26
N GLY A 112 21.32 1.71 -41.06
CA GLY A 112 21.91 2.14 -39.80
C GLY A 112 22.74 1.05 -39.14
N SER A 113 23.45 1.41 -38.07
CA SER A 113 24.27 0.47 -37.30
C SER A 113 23.45 -0.61 -36.56
N TRP A 114 22.18 -0.31 -36.24
CA TRP A 114 21.22 -1.25 -35.67
C TRP A 114 20.34 -1.82 -36.78
N SER A 115 20.62 -3.06 -37.18
CA SER A 115 19.80 -3.87 -38.07
C SER A 115 19.07 -4.97 -37.31
N VAL A 116 18.08 -5.62 -37.95
CA VAL A 116 17.34 -6.74 -37.33
C VAL A 116 18.29 -7.89 -36.99
N GLU A 117 19.28 -8.15 -37.83
CA GLU A 117 20.32 -9.16 -37.60
C GLU A 117 21.16 -8.83 -36.37
N ARG A 118 21.58 -7.56 -36.23
CA ARG A 118 22.31 -7.11 -35.03
C ARG A 118 21.43 -7.23 -33.78
N ILE A 119 20.15 -6.86 -33.86
CA ILE A 119 19.21 -7.03 -32.74
C ILE A 119 19.12 -8.50 -32.32
N TYR A 120 19.06 -9.45 -33.25
CA TYR A 120 19.06 -10.87 -32.89
C TYR A 120 20.39 -11.35 -32.31
N ALA A 121 21.52 -10.80 -32.75
CA ALA A 121 22.83 -11.09 -32.16
C ALA A 121 22.95 -10.53 -30.73
N THR A 122 22.44 -9.32 -30.51
CA THR A 122 22.45 -8.65 -29.19
C THR A 122 21.41 -9.26 -28.24
N PHE A 123 20.28 -9.74 -28.75
CA PHE A 123 19.19 -10.34 -27.98
C PHE A 123 18.85 -11.76 -28.48
N PRO A 124 19.67 -12.78 -28.19
CA PRO A 124 19.47 -14.15 -28.68
C PRO A 124 18.11 -14.73 -28.29
N ARG A 125 17.55 -14.35 -27.13
CA ARG A 125 16.21 -14.76 -26.70
C ARG A 125 15.09 -14.28 -27.62
N LEU A 126 15.25 -13.12 -28.25
CA LEU A 126 14.30 -12.65 -29.27
C LEU A 126 14.45 -13.45 -30.57
N ALA A 127 15.66 -13.89 -30.91
CA ALA A 127 15.91 -14.74 -32.08
C ALA A 127 15.26 -16.12 -31.92
N GLU A 128 15.36 -16.73 -30.74
CA GLU A 128 14.69 -18.00 -30.40
C GLU A 128 13.15 -17.89 -30.49
N ARG A 129 12.60 -16.70 -30.23
CA ARG A 129 11.16 -16.41 -30.20
C ARG A 129 10.65 -15.65 -31.42
N LYS A 130 11.40 -15.68 -32.52
CA LYS A 130 11.14 -14.91 -33.75
C LYS A 130 9.68 -14.96 -34.23
N ASN A 131 9.05 -16.14 -34.13
CA ASN A 131 7.70 -16.41 -34.62
C ASN A 131 6.61 -16.29 -33.53
N ASN A 132 6.97 -15.96 -32.29
CA ASN A 132 6.00 -15.81 -31.20
C ASN A 132 5.33 -14.44 -31.27
N GLY A 133 4.01 -14.40 -31.02
CA GLY A 133 3.25 -13.16 -30.92
C GLY A 133 3.63 -12.33 -29.69
N GLY A 134 3.46 -11.01 -29.74
CA GLY A 134 3.77 -10.10 -28.63
C GLY A 134 3.01 -10.41 -27.33
N GLY A 135 1.89 -11.13 -27.39
CA GLY A 135 1.17 -11.64 -26.20
C GLY A 135 1.70 -12.95 -25.60
N GLN A 136 2.69 -13.59 -26.25
CA GLN A 136 3.27 -14.88 -25.85
C GLN A 136 4.71 -14.76 -25.32
N LEU A 137 5.16 -13.52 -25.09
CA LEU A 137 6.47 -13.20 -24.54
C LEU A 137 6.36 -13.01 -23.02
N SER A 138 7.38 -13.46 -22.29
CA SER A 138 7.54 -13.11 -20.88
C SER A 138 7.71 -11.59 -20.70
N GLY A 139 7.63 -11.13 -19.46
CA GLY A 139 7.79 -9.70 -19.15
C GLY A 139 9.13 -9.14 -19.62
N GLY A 140 10.22 -9.90 -19.42
CA GLY A 140 11.55 -9.53 -19.87
C GLY A 140 11.71 -9.55 -21.38
N GLU A 141 11.24 -10.61 -22.05
CA GLU A 141 11.29 -10.70 -23.52
C GLU A 141 10.48 -9.57 -24.17
N SER A 142 9.32 -9.22 -23.60
CA SER A 142 8.51 -8.08 -24.06
C SER A 142 9.25 -6.74 -23.88
N GLN A 143 10.02 -6.59 -22.80
CA GLN A 143 10.82 -5.39 -22.57
C GLN A 143 11.97 -5.28 -23.57
N MET A 144 12.69 -6.38 -23.78
CA MET A 144 13.77 -6.48 -24.77
C MET A 144 13.27 -6.13 -26.17
N LEU A 145 12.08 -6.62 -26.55
CA LEU A 145 11.46 -6.28 -27.83
C LEU A 145 11.10 -4.79 -27.93
N ALA A 146 10.59 -4.18 -26.85
CA ALA A 146 10.28 -2.75 -26.83
C ALA A 146 11.55 -1.88 -27.01
N ILE A 147 12.64 -2.24 -26.33
CA ILE A 147 13.94 -1.58 -26.48
C ILE A 147 14.49 -1.78 -27.91
N SER A 148 14.42 -3.01 -28.43
CA SER A 148 14.88 -3.35 -29.77
C SER A 148 14.19 -2.52 -30.86
N ARG A 149 12.88 -2.29 -30.72
CA ARG A 149 12.11 -1.42 -31.64
C ARG A 149 12.62 0.02 -31.64
N ALA A 150 13.02 0.54 -30.49
CA ALA A 150 13.58 1.89 -30.38
C ALA A 150 15.00 1.96 -30.95
N LEU A 151 15.83 0.93 -30.72
CA LEU A 151 17.19 0.85 -31.27
C LEU A 151 17.22 0.79 -32.80
N LEU A 152 16.23 0.13 -33.43
CA LEU A 152 16.10 0.08 -34.89
C LEU A 152 15.86 1.46 -35.54
N LEU A 153 15.47 2.47 -34.77
CA LEU A 153 15.43 3.86 -35.23
C LEU A 153 16.83 4.51 -35.30
N ASN A 154 17.88 3.77 -34.94
CA ASN A 154 19.26 4.22 -34.85
C ASN A 154 19.40 5.52 -34.02
N PRO A 155 18.91 5.52 -32.77
CA PRO A 155 18.86 6.73 -31.96
C PRO A 155 20.26 7.13 -31.49
N ARG A 156 20.49 8.45 -31.45
CA ARG A 156 21.61 9.08 -30.73
C ARG A 156 21.31 9.21 -29.24
N LEU A 157 20.03 9.37 -28.89
CA LEU A 157 19.51 9.44 -27.53
C LEU A 157 18.35 8.46 -27.36
N LEU A 158 18.45 7.55 -26.39
CA LEU A 158 17.38 6.64 -25.99
C LEU A 158 16.76 7.13 -24.68
N VAL A 159 15.47 7.47 -24.72
CA VAL A 159 14.68 7.88 -23.56
C VAL A 159 13.81 6.71 -23.12
N MET A 160 13.89 6.29 -21.86
CA MET A 160 13.16 5.13 -21.35
C MET A 160 12.40 5.48 -20.08
N ASP A 161 11.12 5.14 -20.05
CA ASP A 161 10.21 5.43 -18.94
C ASP A 161 9.91 4.15 -18.15
N GLU A 162 10.54 4.02 -16.97
CA GLU A 162 10.44 2.88 -16.04
C GLU A 162 10.65 1.51 -16.72
N PRO A 163 11.80 1.29 -17.40
CA PRO A 163 12.03 0.08 -18.18
C PRO A 163 12.10 -1.20 -17.34
N THR A 164 12.35 -1.12 -16.04
CA THR A 164 12.44 -2.29 -15.15
C THR A 164 11.14 -2.60 -14.40
N GLU A 165 10.08 -1.81 -14.59
CA GLU A 165 8.82 -1.96 -13.86
C GLU A 165 8.16 -3.32 -14.12
N GLY A 166 7.81 -4.01 -13.03
CA GLY A 166 7.12 -5.30 -13.07
C GLY A 166 7.95 -6.44 -13.67
N LEU A 167 9.27 -6.30 -13.73
CA LEU A 167 10.20 -7.36 -14.12
C LEU A 167 10.73 -8.14 -12.91
N ALA A 168 11.04 -9.41 -13.12
CA ALA A 168 11.72 -10.22 -12.12
C ALA A 168 13.18 -9.74 -11.91
N PRO A 169 13.77 -9.85 -10.71
CA PRO A 169 15.11 -9.31 -10.41
C PRO A 169 16.22 -9.75 -11.39
N VAL A 170 16.19 -11.00 -11.84
CA VAL A 170 17.18 -11.51 -12.82
C VAL A 170 17.09 -10.77 -14.16
N ILE A 171 15.87 -10.39 -14.57
CA ILE A 171 15.64 -9.63 -15.80
C ILE A 171 16.03 -8.17 -15.60
N VAL A 172 15.82 -7.61 -14.42
CA VAL A 172 16.28 -6.24 -14.07
C VAL A 172 17.78 -6.13 -14.28
N ALA A 173 18.58 -7.04 -13.70
CA ALA A 173 20.03 -7.07 -13.90
C ALA A 173 20.44 -7.20 -15.39
N GLN A 174 19.72 -8.03 -16.16
CA GLN A 174 19.97 -8.14 -17.60
C GLN A 174 19.67 -6.84 -18.36
N VAL A 175 18.65 -6.09 -17.95
CA VAL A 175 18.35 -4.78 -18.52
C VAL A 175 19.43 -3.77 -18.12
N GLU A 176 19.85 -3.75 -16.87
CA GLU A 176 20.93 -2.88 -16.38
C GLU A 176 22.23 -3.06 -17.19
N ASP A 177 22.71 -4.31 -17.30
CA ASP A 177 23.90 -4.66 -18.08
C ASP A 177 23.80 -4.24 -19.55
N MET A 178 22.58 -4.29 -20.10
CA MET A 178 22.34 -3.87 -21.48
C MET A 178 22.47 -2.35 -21.62
N LEU A 179 21.90 -1.57 -20.69
CA LEU A 179 21.95 -0.11 -20.76
C LEU A 179 23.39 0.42 -20.68
N VAL A 180 24.20 -0.18 -19.81
CA VAL A 180 25.62 0.13 -19.69
C VAL A 180 26.35 -0.18 -21.00
N ARG A 181 26.15 -1.38 -21.57
CA ARG A 181 26.76 -1.76 -22.87
C ARG A 181 26.34 -0.86 -24.02
N LEU A 182 25.07 -0.48 -24.10
CA LEU A 182 24.58 0.45 -25.13
C LEU A 182 25.29 1.81 -25.04
N ALA A 183 25.56 2.29 -23.82
CA ALA A 183 26.30 3.52 -23.60
C ALA A 183 27.77 3.42 -24.02
N GLU A 184 28.42 2.29 -23.76
CA GLU A 184 29.78 1.99 -24.24
C GLU A 184 29.86 1.93 -25.77
N GLU A 185 28.80 1.43 -26.41
CA GLU A 185 28.65 1.38 -27.88
C GLU A 185 28.28 2.75 -28.51
N GLY A 186 28.18 3.81 -27.71
CA GLY A 186 27.97 5.18 -28.17
C GLY A 186 26.52 5.65 -28.26
N VAL A 187 25.55 4.90 -27.72
CA VAL A 187 24.15 5.34 -27.59
C VAL A 187 23.98 6.07 -26.25
N HIS A 188 23.54 7.33 -26.28
CA HIS A 188 23.27 8.05 -25.04
C HIS A 188 21.91 7.65 -24.46
N VAL A 189 21.80 7.53 -23.14
CA VAL A 189 20.60 6.98 -22.49
C VAL A 189 20.11 7.92 -21.40
N LEU A 190 18.84 8.33 -21.48
CA LEU A 190 18.10 8.92 -20.37
C LEU A 190 17.15 7.86 -19.83
N VAL A 191 17.43 7.36 -18.64
CA VAL A 191 16.60 6.34 -17.99
C VAL A 191 15.84 6.95 -16.83
N ILE A 192 14.52 6.80 -16.86
CA ILE A 192 13.65 7.16 -15.75
C ILE A 192 13.38 5.90 -14.93
N GLU A 193 13.63 5.97 -13.63
CA GLU A 193 13.39 4.85 -12.73
C GLU A 193 12.67 5.29 -11.46
N GLN A 194 11.96 4.34 -10.84
CA GLN A 194 11.49 4.50 -9.47
C GLN A 194 12.49 3.88 -8.47
N ASN A 195 13.26 2.90 -8.91
CA ASN A 195 14.21 2.18 -8.07
C ASN A 195 15.59 2.86 -8.09
N ILE A 196 16.02 3.43 -6.96
CA ILE A 196 17.35 4.07 -6.85
C ILE A 196 18.47 3.05 -7.06
N GLY A 197 18.31 1.80 -6.63
CA GLY A 197 19.33 0.77 -6.82
C GLY A 197 19.65 0.59 -8.30
N VAL A 198 18.62 0.34 -9.11
CA VAL A 198 18.72 0.24 -10.57
C VAL A 198 19.37 1.49 -11.18
N ALA A 199 18.90 2.66 -10.77
CA ALA A 199 19.39 3.93 -11.29
C ALA A 199 20.89 4.18 -10.99
N CYS A 200 21.38 3.70 -9.85
CA CYS A 200 22.79 3.83 -9.47
C CYS A 200 23.68 2.80 -10.18
N GLU A 201 23.17 1.62 -10.48
CA GLU A 201 23.93 0.60 -11.23
C GLU A 201 24.13 0.99 -12.70
N VAL A 202 23.16 1.70 -13.30
CA VAL A 202 23.19 1.99 -14.75
C VAL A 202 23.80 3.33 -15.13
N ALA A 203 23.90 4.29 -14.21
CA ALA A 203 24.35 5.64 -14.51
C ALA A 203 25.35 6.15 -13.47
N PRO A 204 26.39 6.91 -13.87
CA PRO A 204 27.33 7.54 -12.93
C PRO A 204 26.70 8.68 -12.13
N ASN A 205 25.64 9.31 -12.66
CA ASN A 205 24.92 10.39 -11.99
C ASN A 205 23.43 10.11 -11.98
N VAL A 206 22.78 10.43 -10.86
CA VAL A 206 21.35 10.26 -10.64
C VAL A 206 20.72 11.61 -10.30
N ALA A 207 19.82 12.07 -11.17
CA ALA A 207 19.01 13.26 -10.94
C ALA A 207 17.78 12.89 -10.10
N ILE A 208 17.60 13.55 -8.95
CA ILE A 208 16.46 13.31 -8.06
C ILE A 208 15.35 14.29 -8.42
N MET A 209 14.20 13.75 -8.81
CA MET A 209 13.02 14.52 -9.18
C MET A 209 11.99 14.55 -8.06
N VAL A 210 11.64 15.75 -7.60
CA VAL A 210 10.67 16.02 -6.54
C VAL A 210 9.71 17.12 -6.98
N ASN A 211 8.40 16.87 -6.88
CA ASN A 211 7.33 17.82 -7.19
C ASN A 211 7.49 18.54 -8.54
N GLY A 212 7.88 17.82 -9.60
CA GLY A 212 8.02 18.41 -10.94
C GLY A 212 9.33 19.17 -11.16
N ARG A 213 10.31 19.09 -10.25
CA ARG A 213 11.62 19.72 -10.36
C ARG A 213 12.74 18.71 -10.18
N VAL A 214 13.90 18.96 -10.77
CA VAL A 214 15.13 18.24 -10.42
C VAL A 214 15.71 18.96 -9.20
N ASP A 215 15.66 18.32 -8.04
CA ASP A 215 16.11 18.89 -6.76
C ASP A 215 17.65 18.87 -6.69
N ARG A 216 18.25 17.72 -7.00
CA ARG A 216 19.69 17.48 -6.90
C ARG A 216 20.17 16.52 -7.97
N LEU A 217 21.42 16.66 -8.37
CA LEU A 217 22.17 15.68 -9.13
C LEU A 217 23.21 15.05 -8.19
N LEU A 218 23.19 13.73 -8.02
CA LEU A 218 24.04 13.00 -7.10
C LEU A 218 24.93 12.01 -7.85
N ASP A 219 26.15 11.81 -7.34
CA ASP A 219 27.02 10.71 -7.79
C ASP A 219 26.41 9.36 -7.39
N ALA A 220 26.37 8.43 -8.32
CA ALA A 220 25.72 7.14 -8.11
C ALA A 220 26.47 6.25 -7.11
N GLY A 221 27.81 6.28 -7.07
CA GLY A 221 28.59 5.52 -6.12
C GLY A 221 28.36 5.99 -4.68
N GLN A 222 28.28 7.31 -4.48
CA GLN A 222 27.94 7.91 -3.19
C GLN A 222 26.50 7.57 -2.77
N LEU A 223 25.55 7.67 -3.71
CA LEU A 223 24.15 7.36 -3.45
C LEU A 223 23.95 5.85 -3.17
N ALA A 224 24.64 4.96 -3.87
CA ALA A 224 24.61 3.52 -3.67
C ALA A 224 25.14 3.09 -2.29
N ALA A 225 26.19 3.77 -1.80
CA ALA A 225 26.83 3.47 -0.51
C ALA A 225 26.02 3.98 0.70
N ASP A 226 25.20 5.02 0.54
CA ASP A 226 24.42 5.62 1.63
C ASP A 226 22.96 5.14 1.63
N ARG A 227 22.72 3.99 2.29
CA ARG A 227 21.38 3.40 2.43
C ARG A 227 20.39 4.33 3.15
N ASP A 228 20.85 5.16 4.08
CA ASP A 228 20.00 6.10 4.80
C ASP A 228 19.62 7.29 3.92
N LEU A 229 20.48 7.72 3.01
CA LEU A 229 20.14 8.68 1.96
C LEU A 229 19.16 8.09 0.95
N GLN A 230 19.37 6.85 0.48
CA GLN A 230 18.41 6.18 -0.39
C GLN A 230 17.03 6.05 0.27
N GLN A 231 16.99 5.69 1.55
CA GLN A 231 15.77 5.67 2.33
C GLN A 231 15.20 7.09 2.49
N ARG A 232 15.96 8.11 2.88
CA ARG A 232 15.42 9.49 2.94
C ARG A 232 14.85 9.97 1.60
N LEU A 233 15.43 9.54 0.48
CA LEU A 233 14.98 9.88 -0.87
C LEU A 233 13.80 8.99 -1.35
N LEU A 234 13.64 7.76 -0.85
CA LEU A 234 12.57 6.81 -1.24
C LEU A 234 11.58 6.45 -0.12
N GLY A 235 12.03 6.13 1.09
CA GLY A 235 11.27 5.80 2.32
C GLY A 235 11.34 6.83 3.48
N VAL A 236 10.19 7.44 3.75
CA VAL A 236 9.80 8.15 4.99
C VAL A 236 10.48 9.51 5.28
N GLY A 237 9.63 10.51 5.52
CA GLY A 237 9.96 11.85 5.98
C GLY A 237 11.09 11.92 7.00
N ARG A 238 12.21 12.47 6.53
CA ARG A 238 13.18 13.28 7.26
C ARG A 238 14.08 13.92 6.20
N HIS A 239 13.63 15.02 5.61
CA HIS A 239 14.57 15.91 4.95
C HIS A 239 15.26 16.74 6.01
N ALA A 240 16.49 16.33 6.31
CA ALA A 240 17.55 17.29 6.56
C ALA A 240 17.63 18.19 5.31
N HIS A 241 17.30 19.46 5.48
CA HIS A 241 17.85 20.50 4.64
C HIS A 241 19.36 20.49 4.80
N ASP A 242 20.09 20.81 3.73
CA ASP A 242 21.13 21.80 3.93
C ASP A 242 21.27 22.64 2.67
N ASP A 243 20.91 23.90 2.84
CA ASP A 243 21.46 25.02 2.09
C ASP A 243 22.96 25.07 2.38
N THR A 244 23.78 25.30 1.36
CA THR A 244 25.21 25.51 1.54
C THR A 244 25.47 26.85 2.25
N PRO A 245 26.49 26.96 3.15
CA PRO A 245 26.62 28.08 4.07
C PRO A 245 27.24 29.33 3.43
N ARG A 246 26.81 30.51 3.87
CA ARG A 246 27.60 31.75 3.79
C ARG A 246 28.19 32.07 5.18
N PRO A 247 29.41 32.66 5.24
CA PRO A 247 30.15 32.78 6.49
C PRO A 247 29.52 33.82 7.43
N ALA A 248 29.42 33.46 8.71
CA ALA A 248 29.04 34.37 9.78
C ALA A 248 30.27 35.07 10.39
N PRO A 249 30.13 36.29 10.95
CA PRO A 249 31.20 37.01 11.61
C PRO A 249 31.51 36.44 13.01
N GLU A 250 32.68 36.83 13.51
CA GLU A 250 33.40 36.35 14.69
C GLU A 250 32.61 36.22 16.01
N ALA A 251 33.09 35.26 16.80
CA ALA A 251 32.58 34.81 18.08
C ALA A 251 32.85 35.79 19.24
N ALA A 252 31.91 35.80 20.19
CA ALA A 252 32.19 36.05 21.59
C ALA A 252 31.82 34.80 22.41
N ALA A 253 32.72 34.43 23.33
CA ALA A 253 32.72 33.18 24.11
C ALA A 253 31.61 33.12 25.20
N PRO A 254 31.34 31.94 25.79
CA PRO A 254 30.13 31.66 26.54
C PRO A 254 30.29 31.93 28.04
N GLU A 255 29.23 32.45 28.67
CA GLU A 255 29.03 32.35 30.12
C GLU A 255 27.73 31.58 30.41
N GLY A 256 27.81 30.66 31.37
CA GLY A 256 26.69 29.81 31.78
C GLY A 256 25.69 30.51 32.70
N GLY A 257 24.57 29.82 32.98
CA GLY A 257 23.74 30.11 34.15
C GLY A 257 22.23 30.21 33.91
N HIS A 258 21.53 29.18 34.42
CA HIS A 258 20.20 29.23 35.06
C HIS A 258 18.93 29.48 34.22
N ALA A 259 17.93 28.64 34.52
CA ALA A 259 16.56 28.77 34.07
C ALA A 259 15.95 30.08 34.58
N ALA A 260 15.51 30.95 33.66
CA ALA A 260 14.75 32.15 33.98
C ALA A 260 13.41 32.11 33.23
N SER A 261 12.31 32.30 33.97
CA SER A 261 10.98 32.54 33.41
C SER A 261 11.01 33.79 32.54
N THR A 262 10.75 33.65 31.24
CA THR A 262 10.70 34.79 30.33
C THR A 262 9.33 35.47 30.43
N VAL A 263 9.36 36.71 30.91
CA VAL A 263 8.19 37.58 30.98
C VAL A 263 8.11 38.38 29.68
N ALA A 264 7.00 38.28 28.95
CA ALA A 264 6.77 39.04 27.73
C ALA A 264 5.88 40.26 28.00
N LYS A 265 6.28 41.44 27.52
CA LYS A 265 5.47 42.67 27.55
C LYS A 265 4.62 42.76 26.28
N VAL A 266 3.31 42.86 26.44
CA VAL A 266 2.36 43.06 25.35
C VAL A 266 2.02 44.55 25.27
N TYR A 267 2.39 45.18 24.15
CA TYR A 267 2.13 46.60 23.89
C TYR A 267 0.80 46.74 23.13
N LEU A 268 -0.13 47.53 23.65
CA LEU A 268 -1.34 47.95 22.94
C LEU A 268 -1.03 49.24 22.19
N SER A 269 -1.08 49.20 20.87
CA SER A 269 -0.70 50.33 20.01
C SER A 269 -1.66 51.53 20.12
N ASN A 270 -2.89 51.35 20.60
CA ASN A 270 -3.78 52.44 21.01
C ASN A 270 -4.99 51.89 21.81
N PRO A 271 -5.33 52.40 23.01
CA PRO A 271 -6.49 51.91 23.75
C PRO A 271 -7.85 52.33 23.16
N VAL A 272 -7.89 53.23 22.17
CA VAL A 272 -9.12 53.64 21.45
C VAL A 272 -8.85 53.69 19.94
N ALA A 273 -9.81 53.24 19.13
CA ALA A 273 -9.69 53.24 17.67
C ALA A 273 -9.54 54.68 17.12
N PRO A 274 -8.52 54.96 16.28
CA PRO A 274 -8.25 56.31 15.83
C PRO A 274 -9.33 56.82 14.86
N THR A 275 -9.84 58.02 15.11
CA THR A 275 -10.64 58.80 14.15
C THR A 275 -9.74 59.71 13.30
N ARG A 276 -10.27 60.32 12.23
CA ARG A 276 -9.51 61.17 11.28
C ARG A 276 -8.82 62.41 11.89
N TRP A 277 -9.12 62.74 13.14
CA TRP A 277 -8.54 63.87 13.87
C TRP A 277 -7.56 63.44 14.97
N SER A 278 -7.22 62.15 15.04
CA SER A 278 -6.34 61.62 16.09
C SER A 278 -4.89 62.02 15.85
N ARG A 279 -4.24 62.54 16.88
CA ARG A 279 -2.80 62.87 16.84
C ARG A 279 -1.95 61.61 17.10
N PRO A 280 -0.73 61.52 16.56
CA PRO A 280 0.21 60.43 16.86
C PRO A 280 0.50 60.34 18.37
N VAL A 281 0.47 59.13 18.93
CA VAL A 281 0.77 58.91 20.36
C VAL A 281 2.28 58.72 20.55
N PRO A 282 2.93 59.47 21.46
CA PRO A 282 4.35 59.30 21.77
C PRO A 282 4.67 57.90 22.31
N VAL A 283 5.77 57.29 21.84
CA VAL A 283 6.21 55.92 22.20
C VAL A 283 6.27 55.69 23.71
N ARG A 284 6.71 56.69 24.49
CA ARG A 284 6.79 56.58 25.96
C ARG A 284 5.44 56.29 26.64
N LEU A 285 4.33 56.78 26.06
CA LEU A 285 2.98 56.50 26.59
C LEU A 285 2.52 55.08 26.26
N ILE A 286 2.92 54.55 25.10
CA ILE A 286 2.64 53.15 24.69
C ILE A 286 3.41 52.18 25.60
N GLU A 287 4.65 52.52 25.97
CA GLU A 287 5.47 51.72 26.86
C GLU A 287 4.93 51.69 28.30
N GLN A 288 4.41 52.81 28.81
CA GLN A 288 3.78 52.85 30.14
C GLN A 288 2.49 52.04 30.24
N ALA A 289 1.74 51.91 29.14
CA ALA A 289 0.50 51.17 29.08
C ALA A 289 0.67 49.66 28.80
N ALA A 290 1.91 49.20 28.58
CA ALA A 290 2.19 47.80 28.24
C ALA A 290 1.85 46.85 29.41
N ARG A 291 1.09 45.79 29.11
CA ARG A 291 0.76 44.76 30.10
C ARG A 291 1.83 43.67 30.12
N THR A 292 2.16 43.22 31.31
CA THR A 292 3.17 42.17 31.52
C THR A 292 2.45 40.84 31.72
N VAL A 293 2.71 39.85 30.85
CA VAL A 293 2.10 38.52 30.93
C VAL A 293 3.20 37.51 31.25
N SER A 294 3.06 36.77 32.36
CA SER A 294 3.94 35.63 32.64
C SER A 294 3.44 34.43 31.83
N MET A 295 4.26 33.94 30.90
CA MET A 295 3.97 32.66 30.25
C MET A 295 4.40 31.52 31.18
N THR A 296 3.46 31.01 31.96
CA THR A 296 3.63 29.70 32.58
C THR A 296 3.53 28.67 31.47
N GLN A 297 4.63 28.02 31.10
CA GLN A 297 4.54 26.76 30.35
C GLN A 297 3.89 25.72 31.26
N GLY A 298 2.56 25.75 31.32
CA GLY A 298 1.80 24.59 31.72
C GLY A 298 2.04 23.52 30.67
N ARG A 299 2.59 22.37 31.07
CA ARG A 299 2.28 21.10 30.42
C ARG A 299 0.76 20.95 30.47
N SER A 300 0.07 21.55 29.51
CA SER A 300 -1.34 21.34 29.34
C SER A 300 -1.43 19.98 28.64
N THR A 301 -1.66 18.94 29.44
CA THR A 301 -2.44 17.79 29.01
C THR A 301 -3.79 18.33 28.53
N VAL A 302 -3.84 18.85 27.30
CA VAL A 302 -5.10 18.93 26.59
C VAL A 302 -5.42 17.48 26.25
N GLU A 303 -6.05 16.77 27.18
CA GLU A 303 -7.12 15.89 26.72
C GLU A 303 -8.04 16.81 25.93
N ALA A 304 -7.90 16.79 24.60
CA ALA A 304 -8.83 17.48 23.73
C ALA A 304 -10.22 17.04 24.20
N GLU A 305 -10.99 17.95 24.79
CA GLU A 305 -12.36 17.67 25.18
C GLU A 305 -13.06 17.15 23.92
N LEU A 306 -13.19 15.82 23.87
CA LEU A 306 -13.83 15.13 22.79
C LEU A 306 -15.30 15.48 22.90
N ARG A 307 -15.74 16.48 22.14
CA ARG A 307 -17.17 16.64 21.91
C ARG A 307 -17.67 15.29 21.37
N PRO A 308 -18.66 14.67 22.02
CA PRO A 308 -19.23 13.43 21.55
C PRO A 308 -19.66 13.59 20.09
N LEU A 309 -19.29 12.62 19.23
CA LEU A 309 -19.69 12.60 17.82
C LEU A 309 -21.22 12.75 17.66
N ALA A 310 -21.94 12.18 18.61
CA ALA A 310 -23.39 12.17 18.74
C ALA A 310 -23.77 12.38 20.21
N GLY A 311 -24.92 13.01 20.47
CA GLY A 311 -25.52 12.97 21.80
C GLY A 311 -25.87 11.54 22.23
N PRO A 312 -26.11 11.27 23.52
CA PRO A 312 -26.53 9.94 23.97
C PRO A 312 -27.77 9.44 23.19
N GLY A 313 -27.62 8.37 22.42
CA GLY A 313 -28.68 7.78 21.59
C GLY A 313 -28.86 8.39 20.19
N GLU A 314 -28.05 9.39 19.80
CA GLU A 314 -28.06 9.94 18.44
C GLU A 314 -27.24 9.04 17.49
N GLU A 315 -27.81 8.68 16.35
CA GLU A 315 -27.15 7.94 15.28
C GLU A 315 -26.77 8.89 14.14
N VAL A 316 -25.53 8.81 13.67
CA VAL A 316 -24.94 9.76 12.70
C VAL A 316 -24.28 9.02 11.55
N VAL A 317 -24.54 9.51 10.34
CA VAL A 317 -23.78 9.16 9.15
C VAL A 317 -22.57 10.08 9.02
N ILE A 318 -21.38 9.49 8.89
CA ILE A 318 -20.14 10.25 8.65
C ILE A 318 -19.91 10.35 7.14
N VAL A 319 -19.69 11.57 6.65
CA VAL A 319 -19.14 11.81 5.31
C VAL A 319 -17.68 12.23 5.48
N ALA A 320 -16.75 11.34 5.15
CA ALA A 320 -15.32 11.54 5.40
C ALA A 320 -14.54 11.75 4.11
N GLY A 321 -13.53 12.63 4.12
CA GLY A 321 -12.61 12.81 3.00
C GLY A 321 -11.79 14.09 3.09
N THR A 322 -11.00 14.38 2.06
CA THR A 322 -10.14 15.59 2.01
C THR A 322 -10.94 16.79 1.49
N LEU A 323 -11.45 17.64 2.38
CA LEU A 323 -12.34 18.76 1.98
C LEU A 323 -11.62 19.89 1.24
N ASP A 324 -10.31 20.05 1.44
CA ASP A 324 -9.46 21.01 0.70
C ASP A 324 -9.44 20.76 -0.81
N THR A 325 -9.66 19.52 -1.23
CA THR A 325 -9.61 19.10 -2.64
C THR A 325 -10.97 18.63 -3.15
N LYS A 326 -11.81 18.05 -2.30
CA LYS A 326 -13.10 17.41 -2.68
C LYS A 326 -14.28 17.94 -1.86
N GLY A 327 -14.18 19.17 -1.39
CA GLY A 327 -15.19 19.77 -0.52
C GLY A 327 -16.55 19.95 -1.20
N GLU A 328 -16.61 20.18 -2.51
CA GLU A 328 -17.89 20.33 -3.23
C GLU A 328 -18.63 18.99 -3.30
N GLU A 329 -17.92 17.92 -3.64
CA GLU A 329 -18.44 16.57 -3.82
C GLU A 329 -18.89 15.94 -2.50
N LEU A 330 -18.08 16.09 -1.44
CA LEU A 330 -18.43 15.59 -0.11
C LEU A 330 -19.62 16.33 0.49
N ARG A 331 -19.72 17.65 0.29
CA ARG A 331 -20.90 18.42 0.70
C ARG A 331 -22.14 18.02 -0.09
N TYR A 332 -22.01 17.74 -1.39
CA TYR A 332 -23.11 17.23 -2.21
C TYR A 332 -23.65 15.89 -1.71
N ILE A 333 -22.77 14.94 -1.35
CA ILE A 333 -23.17 13.68 -0.70
C ILE A 333 -23.91 13.95 0.62
N ARG A 334 -23.34 14.79 1.49
CA ARG A 334 -23.93 15.17 2.78
C ARG A 334 -25.33 15.73 2.60
N ASP A 335 -25.52 16.65 1.66
CA ASP A 335 -26.79 17.36 1.47
C ASP A 335 -27.90 16.41 1.01
N ILE A 336 -27.59 15.43 0.16
CA ILE A 336 -28.54 14.39 -0.24
C ILE A 336 -28.94 13.51 0.96
N ILE A 337 -27.97 13.10 1.78
CA ILE A 337 -28.25 12.26 2.96
C ILE A 337 -29.08 13.04 4.00
N ARG A 338 -28.77 14.33 4.22
CA ARG A 338 -29.54 15.22 5.10
C ARG A 338 -30.96 15.46 4.58
N ALA A 339 -31.14 15.59 3.28
CA ALA A 339 -32.46 15.75 2.67
C ALA A 339 -33.38 14.54 2.91
N ARG A 340 -32.81 13.36 3.24
CA ARG A 340 -33.56 12.16 3.67
C ARG A 340 -33.83 12.09 5.18
N GLY A 341 -33.45 13.11 5.95
CA GLY A 341 -33.72 13.20 7.38
C GLY A 341 -32.65 12.60 8.29
N HIS A 342 -31.52 12.14 7.76
CA HIS A 342 -30.43 11.58 8.55
C HIS A 342 -29.53 12.67 9.15
N ALA A 343 -29.07 12.46 10.39
CA ALA A 343 -28.02 13.28 10.97
C ALA A 343 -26.68 12.98 10.29
N VAL A 344 -26.01 14.02 9.79
CA VAL A 344 -24.74 13.88 9.06
C VAL A 344 -23.68 14.80 9.63
N ARG A 345 -22.46 14.29 9.80
CA ARG A 345 -21.27 15.07 10.14
C ARG A 345 -20.21 14.90 9.05
N LEU A 346 -19.63 16.02 8.58
CA LEU A 346 -18.46 15.97 7.72
C LEU A 346 -17.21 15.78 8.57
N ALA A 347 -16.41 14.78 8.21
CA ALA A 347 -15.08 14.54 8.76
C ALA A 347 -14.02 14.93 7.74
N ASP A 348 -13.25 15.95 8.07
CA ASP A 348 -12.18 16.46 7.23
C ASP A 348 -10.87 15.74 7.48
N LEU A 349 -10.32 15.17 6.41
CA LEU A 349 -9.06 14.44 6.40
C LEU A 349 -7.97 15.19 5.61
N SER A 350 -8.19 16.46 5.32
CA SER A 350 -7.21 17.30 4.64
C SER A 350 -5.92 17.44 5.45
N THR A 351 -4.79 17.33 4.74
CA THR A 351 -3.45 17.42 5.34
C THR A 351 -2.81 18.79 5.18
N SER A 352 -3.47 19.72 4.47
CA SER A 352 -3.00 21.09 4.26
C SER A 352 -3.08 21.98 5.51
N GLY A 353 -3.84 21.57 6.54
CA GLY A 353 -4.05 22.35 7.76
C GLY A 353 -5.04 23.52 7.60
N ALA A 354 -5.60 23.73 6.41
CA ALA A 354 -6.58 24.77 6.15
C ALA A 354 -7.92 24.47 6.84
N HIS A 355 -8.64 25.52 7.25
CA HIS A 355 -9.99 25.38 7.77
C HIS A 355 -10.98 25.07 6.63
N SER A 356 -11.71 23.96 6.76
CA SER A 356 -12.64 23.44 5.74
C SER A 356 -14.12 23.69 6.03
N GLY A 357 -14.44 24.13 7.25
CA GLY A 357 -15.81 24.29 7.74
C GLY A 357 -16.53 22.96 8.05
N ALA A 358 -15.80 21.84 8.12
CA ALA A 358 -16.35 20.57 8.57
C ALA A 358 -16.76 20.61 10.05
N GLU A 359 -17.81 19.86 10.42
CA GLU A 359 -18.20 19.68 11.82
C GLU A 359 -17.11 18.94 12.62
N ILE A 360 -16.36 18.06 11.97
CA ILE A 360 -15.19 17.38 12.54
C ILE A 360 -13.95 17.83 11.74
N PRO A 361 -13.20 18.82 12.24
CA PRO A 361 -12.07 19.40 11.52
C PRO A 361 -10.82 18.50 11.57
N ALA A 362 -9.96 18.63 10.56
CA ALA A 362 -8.76 17.81 10.39
C ALA A 362 -7.83 17.80 11.62
N HIS A 363 -7.68 18.93 12.32
CA HIS A 363 -6.81 19.00 13.50
C HIS A 363 -7.32 18.15 14.68
N GLN A 364 -8.65 17.98 14.81
CA GLN A 364 -9.23 17.14 15.86
C GLN A 364 -8.95 15.67 15.60
N ILE A 365 -9.02 15.24 14.33
CA ILE A 365 -8.67 13.88 13.93
C ILE A 365 -7.16 13.68 14.07
N ALA A 366 -6.35 14.63 13.59
CA ALA A 366 -4.89 14.58 13.64
C ALA A 366 -4.33 14.44 15.08
N ALA A 367 -5.04 14.95 16.09
CA ALA A 367 -4.67 14.79 17.50
C ALA A 367 -4.61 13.32 17.96
N PHE A 368 -5.25 12.39 17.24
CA PHE A 368 -5.24 10.96 17.57
C PHE A 368 -4.00 10.22 17.06
N HIS A 369 -3.19 10.86 16.24
CA HIS A 369 -1.90 10.32 15.84
C HIS A 369 -0.99 10.13 17.08
N PRO A 370 -0.16 9.06 17.16
CA PRO A 370 0.74 8.85 18.32
C PRO A 370 1.66 10.03 18.65
N ARG A 371 2.06 10.80 17.65
CA ARG A 371 2.85 12.05 17.77
C ARG A 371 1.98 13.32 17.83
N GLY A 372 0.69 13.20 18.11
CA GLY A 372 -0.29 14.30 18.00
C GLY A 372 -0.38 14.89 16.58
N ALA A 373 -0.96 16.08 16.47
CA ALA A 373 -1.18 16.76 15.19
C ALA A 373 0.11 16.99 14.37
N SER A 374 1.25 17.13 15.03
CA SER A 374 2.58 17.24 14.38
C SER A 374 3.01 15.98 13.62
N GLY A 375 2.40 14.83 13.87
CA GLY A 375 2.64 13.63 13.06
C GLY A 375 1.80 13.55 11.79
N VAL A 376 0.90 14.51 11.59
CA VAL A 376 0.01 14.59 10.42
C VAL A 376 0.31 15.83 9.59
N PHE A 377 0.45 17.00 10.21
CA PHE A 377 0.78 18.25 9.51
C PHE A 377 2.28 18.40 9.34
N VAL A 378 2.85 17.50 8.53
CA VAL A 378 4.25 17.49 8.13
C VAL A 378 4.39 17.96 6.69
N SER A 379 5.59 18.41 6.30
CA SER A 379 5.85 18.94 4.97
C SER A 379 5.77 17.87 3.87
N ASP A 380 6.13 16.61 4.17
CA ASP A 380 6.01 15.50 3.23
C ASP A 380 4.55 15.04 3.12
N ARG A 381 3.96 15.17 1.92
CA ARG A 381 2.57 14.78 1.68
C ARG A 381 2.30 13.29 1.94
N GLY A 382 3.27 12.41 1.66
CA GLY A 382 3.12 10.97 1.86
C GLY A 382 3.02 10.63 3.35
N GLU A 383 3.92 11.17 4.16
CA GLU A 383 3.92 11.07 5.62
C GLU A 383 2.68 11.73 6.21
N ALA A 384 2.25 12.87 5.68
CA ALA A 384 1.02 13.54 6.12
C ALA A 384 -0.22 12.68 5.85
N VAL A 385 -0.32 12.05 4.66
CA VAL A 385 -1.40 11.13 4.31
C VAL A 385 -1.38 9.89 5.20
N ALA A 386 -0.21 9.26 5.38
CA ALA A 386 -0.06 8.10 6.25
C ALA A 386 -0.39 8.44 7.72
N GLY A 387 0.08 9.60 8.18
CA GLY A 387 -0.19 10.15 9.50
C GLY A 387 -1.69 10.39 9.70
N MET A 388 -2.36 11.04 8.75
CA MET A 388 -3.81 11.26 8.80
C MET A 388 -4.58 9.95 8.75
N THR A 389 -4.14 8.99 7.93
CA THR A 389 -4.75 7.65 7.83
C THR A 389 -4.74 6.95 9.19
N LEU A 390 -3.58 6.92 9.86
CA LEU A 390 -3.43 6.33 11.19
C LEU A 390 -4.22 7.12 12.25
N ALA A 391 -4.22 8.45 12.17
CA ALA A 391 -4.98 9.31 13.08
C ALA A 391 -6.48 9.05 12.96
N PHE A 392 -6.99 8.96 11.73
CA PHE A 392 -8.40 8.68 11.45
C PHE A 392 -8.82 7.28 11.87
N GLU A 393 -7.97 6.27 11.64
CA GLU A 393 -8.21 4.90 12.11
C GLU A 393 -8.32 4.85 13.64
N ARG A 394 -7.47 5.58 14.37
CA ARG A 394 -7.51 5.64 15.84
C ARG A 394 -8.69 6.47 16.34
N TRP A 395 -9.00 7.55 15.63
CA TRP A 395 -10.13 8.42 15.96
C TRP A 395 -11.45 7.67 15.82
N ILE A 396 -11.69 6.99 14.68
CA ILE A 396 -12.95 6.31 14.40
C ILE A 396 -13.21 5.17 15.40
N ALA A 397 -12.17 4.47 15.83
CA ALA A 397 -12.26 3.36 16.78
C ALA A 397 -12.71 3.80 18.18
N ARG A 398 -12.64 5.10 18.50
CA ARG A 398 -13.14 5.66 19.77
C ARG A 398 -14.53 6.28 19.64
N GLN A 399 -15.14 6.27 18.46
CA GLN A 399 -16.45 6.84 18.25
C GLN A 399 -17.55 5.80 18.43
N SER A 400 -18.70 6.25 18.92
CA SER A 400 -19.94 5.50 19.02
C SER A 400 -21.07 6.22 18.26
N GLY A 401 -22.18 5.52 17.99
CA GLY A 401 -23.32 6.12 17.29
C GLY A 401 -23.12 6.30 15.79
N ILE A 402 -22.09 5.69 15.19
CA ILE A 402 -21.90 5.71 13.73
C ILE A 402 -22.90 4.73 13.10
N SER A 403 -23.95 5.26 12.47
CA SER A 403 -24.95 4.45 11.77
C SER A 403 -24.54 4.14 10.34
N GLY A 404 -23.64 4.92 9.74
CA GLY A 404 -23.02 4.64 8.45
C GLY A 404 -21.84 5.55 8.16
N ILE A 405 -21.00 5.16 7.21
CA ILE A 405 -19.91 6.01 6.72
C ILE A 405 -19.82 5.97 5.19
N VAL A 406 -19.63 7.13 4.59
CA VAL A 406 -19.42 7.28 3.15
C VAL A 406 -18.23 8.18 2.84
N SER A 407 -17.49 7.86 1.79
CA SER A 407 -16.41 8.70 1.27
C SER A 407 -16.40 8.72 -0.26
N ALA A 408 -15.75 9.73 -0.83
CA ALA A 408 -15.50 9.84 -2.25
C ALA A 408 -14.08 10.35 -2.50
N GLY A 409 -13.27 9.64 -3.29
CA GLY A 409 -11.91 10.06 -3.60
C GLY A 409 -11.17 9.21 -4.63
N GLY A 410 -10.00 9.68 -5.04
CA GLY A 410 -9.08 8.90 -5.88
C GLY A 410 -8.36 7.82 -5.07
N SER A 411 -7.24 7.30 -5.58
CA SER A 411 -6.42 6.29 -4.90
C SER A 411 -5.99 6.70 -3.49
N GLY A 412 -5.44 7.92 -3.33
CA GLY A 412 -4.98 8.43 -2.03
C GLY A 412 -6.11 8.62 -1.01
N GLY A 413 -7.25 9.19 -1.43
CA GLY A 413 -8.41 9.35 -0.55
C GLY A 413 -9.02 8.01 -0.13
N THR A 414 -9.09 7.05 -1.07
CA THR A 414 -9.56 5.68 -0.81
C THR A 414 -8.64 4.98 0.20
N ALA A 415 -7.33 5.08 0.01
CA ALA A 415 -6.33 4.49 0.92
C ALA A 415 -6.38 5.11 2.33
N MET A 416 -6.76 6.39 2.44
CA MET A 416 -6.83 7.11 3.72
C MET A 416 -8.03 6.72 4.57
N VAL A 417 -9.19 6.47 3.95
CA VAL A 417 -10.43 6.12 4.68
C VAL A 417 -10.60 4.63 4.93
N ALA A 418 -10.09 3.78 4.04
CA ALA A 418 -10.33 2.34 4.08
C ALA A 418 -9.86 1.65 5.37
N PRO A 419 -8.67 1.94 5.96
CA PRO A 419 -8.26 1.38 7.25
C PRO A 419 -9.24 1.70 8.39
N ALA A 420 -9.69 2.95 8.46
CA ALA A 420 -10.64 3.41 9.45
C ALA A 420 -12.02 2.73 9.28
N MET A 421 -12.52 2.65 8.04
CA MET A 421 -13.79 1.96 7.78
C MET A 421 -13.75 0.48 8.18
N ARG A 422 -12.63 -0.22 7.97
CA ARG A 422 -12.46 -1.63 8.37
C ARG A 422 -12.52 -1.86 9.88
N ARG A 423 -12.31 -0.82 10.70
CA ARG A 423 -12.42 -0.91 12.16
C ARG A 423 -13.86 -0.86 12.66
N LEU A 424 -14.79 -0.35 11.84
CA LEU A 424 -16.19 -0.31 12.21
C LEU A 424 -16.79 -1.73 12.22
N PRO A 425 -17.74 -2.01 13.12
CA PRO A 425 -18.39 -3.32 13.19
C PRO A 425 -18.97 -3.77 11.85
N VAL A 426 -18.92 -5.08 11.60
CA VAL A 426 -19.62 -5.69 10.45
C VAL A 426 -21.12 -5.38 10.56
N GLY A 427 -21.74 -5.03 9.43
CA GLY A 427 -23.14 -4.64 9.34
C GLY A 427 -23.40 -3.14 9.58
N VAL A 428 -22.40 -2.34 9.98
CA VAL A 428 -22.47 -0.87 9.81
C VAL A 428 -22.25 -0.57 8.33
N PRO A 429 -23.17 0.10 7.63
CA PRO A 429 -22.99 0.51 6.23
C PRO A 429 -21.70 1.31 5.99
N LYS A 430 -20.86 0.86 5.06
CA LYS A 430 -19.59 1.51 4.68
C LYS A 430 -19.49 1.57 3.17
N LEU A 431 -19.40 2.77 2.60
CA LEU A 431 -19.35 2.95 1.15
C LEU A 431 -18.21 3.90 0.74
N ILE A 432 -17.41 3.50 -0.25
CA ILE A 432 -16.39 4.36 -0.84
C ILE A 432 -16.66 4.50 -2.34
N VAL A 433 -16.90 5.73 -2.79
CA VAL A 433 -16.88 6.07 -4.22
C VAL A 433 -15.43 6.29 -4.63
N SER A 434 -14.89 5.42 -5.48
CA SER A 434 -13.46 5.37 -5.79
C SER A 434 -13.19 5.23 -7.28
N THR A 435 -12.17 5.94 -7.75
CA THR A 435 -11.58 5.71 -9.08
C THR A 435 -10.88 4.35 -9.18
N MET A 436 -10.60 3.70 -8.04
CA MET A 436 -9.91 2.41 -7.96
C MET A 436 -10.87 1.21 -7.88
N ALA A 437 -12.18 1.44 -7.85
CA ALA A 437 -13.15 0.36 -7.63
C ALA A 437 -13.23 -0.66 -8.79
N SER A 438 -12.74 -0.31 -9.99
CA SER A 438 -12.69 -1.20 -11.16
C SER A 438 -11.35 -1.96 -11.28
N GLY A 439 -10.55 -2.02 -10.22
CA GLY A 439 -9.27 -2.71 -10.17
C GLY A 439 -9.18 -3.72 -9.01
N SER A 440 -7.96 -4.02 -8.57
CA SER A 440 -7.78 -4.77 -7.31
C SER A 440 -8.23 -3.92 -6.14
N ILE A 441 -9.21 -4.40 -5.37
CA ILE A 441 -9.77 -3.69 -4.21
C ILE A 441 -9.51 -4.40 -2.88
N ALA A 442 -8.80 -5.53 -2.89
CA ALA A 442 -8.56 -6.35 -1.70
C ALA A 442 -7.88 -5.55 -0.57
N GLN A 443 -6.93 -4.68 -0.91
CA GLN A 443 -6.24 -3.82 0.07
C GLN A 443 -7.13 -2.75 0.72
N TYR A 444 -8.26 -2.39 0.09
CA TYR A 444 -9.20 -1.41 0.63
C TYR A 444 -10.28 -2.09 1.47
N VAL A 445 -10.89 -3.15 0.93
CA VAL A 445 -11.99 -3.88 1.59
C VAL A 445 -11.47 -4.74 2.74
N GLY A 446 -10.34 -5.42 2.55
CA GLY A 446 -9.77 -6.35 3.51
C GLY A 446 -10.78 -7.41 3.96
N ALA A 447 -10.91 -7.58 5.27
CA ALA A 447 -11.83 -8.53 5.89
C ALA A 447 -13.16 -7.87 6.36
N SER A 448 -13.51 -6.70 5.81
CA SER A 448 -14.73 -5.96 6.15
C SER A 448 -15.73 -5.99 4.98
N ASP A 449 -16.98 -5.66 5.28
CA ASP A 449 -18.13 -5.47 4.40
C ASP A 449 -18.15 -4.07 3.73
N ILE A 450 -17.00 -3.55 3.31
CA ILE A 450 -16.92 -2.26 2.61
C ILE A 450 -17.46 -2.38 1.18
N THR A 451 -18.42 -1.53 0.84
CA THR A 451 -18.93 -1.41 -0.53
C THR A 451 -18.07 -0.41 -1.33
N MET A 452 -17.52 -0.86 -2.45
CA MET A 452 -16.79 -0.01 -3.39
C MET A 452 -17.68 0.36 -4.57
N MET A 453 -17.84 1.65 -4.86
CA MET A 453 -18.57 2.14 -6.02
C MET A 453 -17.61 2.85 -6.99
N HIS A 454 -17.61 2.45 -8.27
CA HIS A 454 -16.75 3.08 -9.26
C HIS A 454 -17.23 4.50 -9.59
N SER A 455 -16.31 5.48 -9.54
CA SER A 455 -16.63 6.88 -9.81
C SER A 455 -16.93 7.17 -11.28
N VAL A 456 -16.58 6.25 -12.18
CA VAL A 456 -16.68 6.34 -13.66
C VAL A 456 -15.74 7.40 -14.26
N ALA A 457 -15.88 8.64 -13.83
CA ALA A 457 -14.95 9.73 -14.13
C ALA A 457 -14.07 10.02 -12.90
N ASP A 458 -12.99 10.78 -13.10
CA ASP A 458 -12.24 11.30 -11.96
C ASP A 458 -13.14 12.18 -11.09
N ILE A 459 -12.93 12.12 -9.77
CA ILE A 459 -13.68 12.91 -8.80
C ILE A 459 -12.96 14.25 -8.71
N ALA A 460 -13.23 15.12 -9.68
CA ALA A 460 -12.64 16.45 -9.78
C ALA A 460 -13.74 17.45 -10.20
N GLY A 461 -14.53 17.88 -9.22
CA GLY A 461 -15.69 18.73 -9.41
C GLY A 461 -16.97 17.97 -9.78
N LEU A 462 -18.10 18.67 -9.70
CA LEU A 462 -19.43 18.13 -9.98
C LEU A 462 -19.87 18.35 -11.43
N ASN A 463 -19.77 17.31 -12.25
CA ASN A 463 -20.33 17.25 -13.60
C ASN A 463 -21.56 16.34 -13.67
N ALA A 464 -22.21 16.24 -14.84
CA ALA A 464 -23.44 15.45 -15.01
C ALA A 464 -23.27 13.97 -14.61
N ILE A 465 -22.10 13.38 -14.87
CA ILE A 465 -21.79 11.99 -14.54
C ILE A 465 -21.49 11.85 -13.05
N THR A 466 -20.56 12.66 -12.51
CA THR A 466 -20.16 12.56 -11.10
C THR A 466 -21.32 12.88 -10.17
N ARG A 467 -22.20 13.84 -10.50
CA ARG A 467 -23.44 14.10 -9.73
C ARG A 467 -24.31 12.85 -9.64
N ARG A 468 -24.54 12.15 -10.75
CA ARG A 468 -25.39 10.94 -10.75
C ARG A 468 -24.77 9.80 -9.94
N VAL A 469 -23.47 9.59 -10.07
CA VAL A 469 -22.76 8.54 -9.31
C VAL A 469 -22.75 8.87 -7.81
N LEU A 470 -22.39 10.09 -7.43
CA LEU A 470 -22.37 10.52 -6.02
C LEU A 470 -23.78 10.52 -5.40
N ALA A 471 -24.81 10.87 -6.18
CA ALA A 471 -26.20 10.79 -5.73
C ALA A 471 -26.66 9.33 -5.50
N ASN A 472 -26.26 8.40 -6.37
CA ASN A 472 -26.53 6.97 -6.15
C ASN A 472 -25.82 6.46 -4.89
N ALA A 473 -24.57 6.85 -4.68
CA ALA A 473 -23.81 6.51 -3.47
C ALA A 473 -24.49 7.04 -2.19
N ALA A 474 -24.90 8.31 -2.21
CA ALA A 474 -25.56 8.98 -1.09
C ALA A 474 -26.93 8.34 -0.76
N ASN A 475 -27.75 8.05 -1.77
CA ASN A 475 -29.02 7.35 -1.56
C ASN A 475 -28.81 5.89 -1.15
N GLY A 476 -27.78 5.23 -1.69
CA GLY A 476 -27.43 3.86 -1.34
C GLY A 476 -27.04 3.73 0.13
N ILE A 477 -26.16 4.61 0.63
CA ILE A 477 -25.79 4.60 2.06
C ILE A 477 -26.99 4.94 2.95
N ALA A 478 -27.82 5.91 2.58
CA ALA A 478 -29.02 6.25 3.35
C ALA A 478 -30.01 5.07 3.41
N GLY A 479 -30.28 4.40 2.29
CA GLY A 479 -31.14 3.22 2.25
C GLY A 479 -30.60 2.04 3.07
N MET A 480 -29.27 1.85 3.06
CA MET A 480 -28.61 0.84 3.91
C MET A 480 -28.74 1.16 5.40
N VAL A 481 -28.66 2.44 5.79
CA VAL A 481 -28.87 2.89 7.18
C VAL A 481 -30.32 2.68 7.59
N GLU A 482 -31.28 3.09 6.76
CA GLU A 482 -32.72 2.94 7.00
C GLU A 482 -33.15 1.47 7.16
N SER A 483 -32.56 0.59 6.36
CA SER A 483 -32.91 -0.83 6.31
C SER A 483 -32.04 -1.71 7.20
N ARG A 484 -31.17 -1.13 8.03
CA ARG A 484 -30.20 -1.88 8.84
C ARG A 484 -30.93 -2.74 9.86
N ALA A 485 -30.95 -4.05 9.62
CA ALA A 485 -31.50 -5.01 10.56
C ALA A 485 -30.54 -5.23 11.74
N ALA A 486 -31.12 -5.38 12.94
CA ALA A 486 -30.37 -5.92 14.07
C ALA A 486 -29.95 -7.36 13.77
N ILE A 487 -28.75 -7.76 14.23
CA ILE A 487 -28.35 -9.16 14.21
C ILE A 487 -29.33 -9.92 15.12
N PRO A 488 -30.10 -10.89 14.58
CA PRO A 488 -31.07 -11.62 15.38
C PRO A 488 -30.40 -12.32 16.57
N ALA A 489 -31.10 -12.39 17.70
CA ALA A 489 -30.67 -13.23 18.80
C ALA A 489 -30.76 -14.71 18.36
N GLY A 490 -29.61 -15.32 18.12
CA GLY A 490 -29.48 -16.68 17.61
C GLY A 490 -28.76 -17.64 18.55
N LEU A 491 -28.41 -18.80 18.02
CA LEU A 491 -27.47 -19.71 18.67
C LEU A 491 -26.10 -19.03 18.83
N PRO A 492 -25.33 -19.34 19.87
CA PRO A 492 -24.00 -18.77 20.05
C PRO A 492 -23.11 -19.05 18.82
N PRO A 493 -22.51 -18.03 18.20
CA PRO A 493 -21.71 -18.21 17.00
C PRO A 493 -20.31 -18.76 17.31
N VAL A 494 -19.88 -19.72 16.49
CA VAL A 494 -18.55 -20.33 16.52
C VAL A 494 -17.87 -20.14 15.17
N GLY A 495 -16.63 -19.64 15.19
CA GLY A 495 -15.80 -19.50 13.99
C GLY A 495 -15.09 -20.80 13.68
N ILE A 496 -15.15 -21.27 12.44
CA ILE A 496 -14.55 -22.53 12.01
C ILE A 496 -13.76 -22.31 10.72
N THR A 497 -12.46 -22.63 10.71
CA THR A 497 -11.65 -22.56 9.50
C THR A 497 -11.76 -23.84 8.68
N MET A 498 -11.64 -23.71 7.35
CA MET A 498 -11.83 -24.80 6.40
C MET A 498 -10.96 -24.61 5.16
N PHE A 499 -10.54 -25.72 4.56
CA PHE A 499 -10.00 -25.76 3.20
C PHE A 499 -10.57 -26.97 2.45
N GLY A 500 -10.51 -26.96 1.11
CA GLY A 500 -11.10 -28.03 0.28
C GLY A 500 -10.74 -29.44 0.77
N VAL A 501 -9.47 -29.66 1.11
CA VAL A 501 -8.88 -30.92 1.61
C VAL A 501 -9.21 -31.28 3.07
N THR A 502 -9.88 -30.40 3.81
CA THR A 502 -10.35 -30.60 5.21
C THR A 502 -11.87 -30.45 5.33
N THR A 503 -12.57 -30.25 4.20
CA THR A 503 -14.04 -30.16 4.13
C THR A 503 -14.75 -31.33 4.83
N PRO A 504 -14.31 -32.60 4.70
CA PRO A 504 -14.97 -33.71 5.40
C PRO A 504 -14.97 -33.54 6.92
N CYS A 505 -13.85 -33.11 7.52
CA CYS A 505 -13.78 -32.80 8.96
C CYS A 505 -14.76 -31.68 9.34
N VAL A 506 -14.71 -30.56 8.62
CA VAL A 506 -15.53 -29.36 8.91
C VAL A 506 -17.02 -29.64 8.76
N ARG A 507 -17.45 -30.43 7.77
CA ARG A 507 -18.86 -30.82 7.62
C ARG A 507 -19.36 -31.63 8.81
N GLN A 508 -18.52 -32.51 9.35
CA GLN A 508 -18.88 -33.31 10.53
C GLN A 508 -18.94 -32.46 11.80
N VAL A 509 -17.98 -31.54 11.99
CA VAL A 509 -17.97 -30.58 13.10
C VAL A 509 -19.22 -29.68 13.06
N THR A 510 -19.54 -29.11 11.90
CA THR A 510 -20.71 -28.24 11.74
C THR A 510 -22.02 -28.99 11.96
N GLU A 511 -22.16 -30.21 11.42
CA GLU A 511 -23.34 -31.06 11.64
C GLU A 511 -23.56 -31.39 13.13
N ALA A 512 -22.49 -31.66 13.87
CA ALA A 512 -22.55 -31.98 15.29
C ALA A 512 -22.90 -30.77 16.19
N LEU A 513 -22.61 -29.55 15.72
CA LEU A 513 -22.79 -28.30 16.48
C LEU A 513 -24.02 -27.49 16.09
N LYS A 514 -24.60 -27.68 14.90
CA LYS A 514 -25.68 -26.84 14.35
C LYS A 514 -26.94 -26.72 15.21
N ARG A 515 -27.15 -27.64 16.16
CA ARG A 515 -28.28 -27.60 17.12
C ARG A 515 -28.04 -26.64 18.27
N ASP A 516 -26.78 -26.43 18.63
CA ASP A 516 -26.38 -25.70 19.84
C ASP A 516 -25.63 -24.39 19.52
N HIS A 517 -25.07 -24.26 18.31
CA HIS A 517 -24.23 -23.15 17.88
C HIS A 517 -24.53 -22.73 16.43
N GLU A 518 -24.35 -21.45 16.14
CA GLU A 518 -24.34 -20.93 14.78
C GLU A 518 -22.93 -21.08 14.20
N CYS A 519 -22.77 -21.97 13.23
CA CYS A 519 -21.46 -22.29 12.67
C CYS A 519 -21.10 -21.33 11.53
N LEU A 520 -20.10 -20.48 11.76
CA LEU A 520 -19.56 -19.57 10.74
C LEU A 520 -18.29 -20.19 10.15
N VAL A 521 -18.38 -20.68 8.91
CA VAL A 521 -17.27 -21.35 8.23
C VAL A 521 -16.48 -20.35 7.38
N PHE A 522 -15.18 -20.29 7.58
CA PHE A 522 -14.24 -19.40 6.88
C PHE A 522 -13.27 -20.23 6.04
N HIS A 523 -13.22 -19.95 4.75
CA HIS A 523 -12.25 -20.58 3.86
C HIS A 523 -10.85 -20.00 4.15
N ALA A 524 -9.88 -20.85 4.45
CA ALA A 524 -8.54 -20.47 4.90
C ALA A 524 -7.67 -19.95 3.75
N THR A 525 -8.05 -18.80 3.21
CA THR A 525 -7.43 -18.15 2.04
C THR A 525 -6.62 -16.89 2.39
N GLY A 526 -6.20 -16.77 3.65
CA GLY A 526 -5.60 -15.57 4.24
C GLY A 526 -6.66 -14.59 4.71
N THR A 527 -7.57 -14.21 3.80
CA THR A 527 -8.69 -13.31 4.10
C THR A 527 -9.75 -13.96 4.99
N GLY A 528 -9.97 -15.27 4.90
CA GLY A 528 -10.95 -15.96 5.74
C GLY A 528 -10.54 -16.03 7.20
N GLY A 529 -9.29 -16.38 7.50
CA GLY A 529 -8.77 -16.31 8.88
C GLY A 529 -8.83 -14.89 9.44
N ALA A 530 -8.46 -13.89 8.63
CA ALA A 530 -8.56 -12.48 9.02
C ALA A 530 -10.00 -12.03 9.30
N ALA A 531 -10.98 -12.50 8.52
CA ALA A 531 -12.40 -12.21 8.73
C ALA A 531 -12.93 -12.87 10.01
N MET A 532 -12.57 -14.13 10.26
CA MET A 532 -12.89 -14.82 11.50
C MET A 532 -12.35 -14.04 12.72
N GLU A 533 -11.07 -13.65 12.68
CA GLU A 533 -10.44 -12.92 13.77
C GLU A 533 -11.00 -11.51 13.96
N ALA A 534 -11.40 -10.83 12.88
CA ALA A 534 -12.10 -9.55 12.97
C ALA A 534 -13.43 -9.69 13.74
N LEU A 535 -14.19 -10.76 13.51
CA LEU A 535 -15.44 -11.02 14.24
C LEU A 535 -15.19 -11.40 15.71
N VAL A 536 -14.10 -12.10 16.01
CA VAL A 536 -13.65 -12.36 17.39
C VAL A 536 -13.29 -11.05 18.08
N ASP A 537 -12.51 -10.18 17.43
CA ASP A 537 -12.14 -8.87 17.97
C ASP A 537 -13.36 -7.96 18.18
N GLN A 538 -14.44 -8.15 17.44
CA GLN A 538 -15.72 -7.44 17.64
C GLN A 538 -16.61 -8.08 18.71
N GLY A 539 -16.22 -9.24 19.27
CA GLY A 539 -17.03 -9.99 20.23
C GLY A 539 -18.26 -10.67 19.61
N LEU A 540 -18.34 -10.69 18.27
CA LEU A 540 -19.40 -11.35 17.52
C LEU A 540 -19.18 -12.86 17.43
N VAL A 541 -17.94 -13.34 17.54
CA VAL A 541 -17.60 -14.77 17.67
C VAL A 541 -16.98 -14.99 19.03
N LYS A 542 -17.55 -15.93 19.81
CA LYS A 542 -17.15 -16.18 21.21
C LYS A 542 -16.36 -17.46 21.41
N GLY A 543 -16.18 -18.26 20.36
CA GLY A 543 -15.36 -19.46 20.39
C GLY A 543 -14.90 -19.82 18.98
N VAL A 544 -13.76 -20.49 18.90
CA VAL A 544 -13.12 -20.82 17.62
C VAL A 544 -12.77 -22.31 17.58
N ILE A 545 -13.08 -22.96 16.46
CA ILE A 545 -12.59 -24.28 16.07
C ILE A 545 -11.72 -24.11 14.82
N ASP A 546 -10.43 -23.89 15.02
CA ASP A 546 -9.46 -23.61 13.97
C ASP A 546 -8.91 -24.91 13.37
N VAL A 547 -9.74 -25.60 12.59
CA VAL A 547 -9.39 -26.91 11.98
C VAL A 547 -8.25 -26.75 10.98
N THR A 548 -8.26 -25.67 10.21
CA THR A 548 -7.37 -25.48 9.05
C THR A 548 -6.51 -24.25 9.24
N THR A 549 -5.22 -24.48 9.50
CA THR A 549 -4.23 -23.43 9.80
C THR A 549 -3.24 -23.20 8.63
N THR A 550 -3.56 -23.71 7.44
CA THR A 550 -2.76 -23.63 6.19
C THR A 550 -2.25 -22.23 5.82
N GLU A 551 -2.97 -21.17 6.18
CA GLU A 551 -2.59 -19.78 5.90
C GLU A 551 -1.21 -19.42 6.49
N ILE A 552 -0.74 -20.16 7.50
CA ILE A 552 0.58 -20.02 8.12
C ILE A 552 1.68 -20.55 7.20
N ALA A 553 1.44 -21.65 6.48
CA ALA A 553 2.37 -22.18 5.50
C ALA A 553 2.61 -21.17 4.37
N ASP A 554 1.52 -20.58 3.86
CA ASP A 554 1.58 -19.51 2.87
C ASP A 554 2.31 -18.26 3.40
N MET A 555 2.02 -17.83 4.63
CA MET A 555 2.70 -16.68 5.25
C MET A 555 4.22 -16.89 5.34
N MET A 556 4.66 -18.08 5.77
CA MET A 556 6.07 -18.35 6.00
C MET A 556 6.84 -18.64 4.69
N MET A 557 6.17 -19.22 3.68
CA MET A 557 6.83 -19.63 2.42
C MET A 557 6.56 -18.68 1.24
N GLY A 558 5.75 -17.64 1.44
CA GLY A 558 5.40 -16.65 0.42
C GLY A 558 4.34 -17.16 -0.57
N GLY A 559 3.39 -17.96 -0.08
CA GLY A 559 2.20 -18.37 -0.83
C GLY A 559 1.19 -17.22 -1.00
N ILE A 560 0.21 -17.43 -1.87
CA ILE A 560 -0.76 -16.39 -2.28
C ILE A 560 -1.95 -16.25 -1.33
N LEU A 561 -2.15 -17.21 -0.42
CA LEU A 561 -3.24 -17.29 0.55
C LEU A 561 -2.74 -17.09 2.00
N ALA A 562 -1.76 -16.20 2.16
CA ALA A 562 -1.05 -15.98 3.40
C ALA A 562 -1.91 -15.30 4.49
N ALA A 563 -1.75 -15.77 5.72
CA ALA A 563 -2.16 -15.02 6.90
C ALA A 563 -1.26 -13.79 7.10
N THR A 564 -1.70 -12.89 7.99
CA THR A 564 -0.83 -11.83 8.52
C THR A 564 -0.04 -12.35 9.73
N GLU A 565 1.04 -11.64 10.09
CA GLU A 565 1.80 -11.94 11.30
C GLU A 565 0.96 -11.85 12.58
N ASP A 566 -0.23 -11.23 12.57
CA ASP A 566 -1.13 -11.20 13.72
C ASP A 566 -2.02 -12.45 13.84
N ARG A 567 -1.87 -13.51 13.00
CA ARG A 567 -2.70 -14.73 13.14
C ARG A 567 -2.64 -15.29 14.57
N PHE A 568 -3.82 -15.69 15.06
CA PHE A 568 -4.20 -16.01 16.43
C PHE A 568 -4.32 -14.82 17.39
N GLY A 569 -4.02 -13.60 16.94
CA GLY A 569 -3.94 -12.40 17.75
C GLY A 569 -5.28 -12.04 18.39
N ALA A 570 -6.38 -12.12 17.64
CA ALA A 570 -7.70 -11.82 18.17
C ALA A 570 -8.10 -12.80 19.29
N VAL A 571 -7.79 -14.10 19.11
CA VAL A 571 -8.03 -15.13 20.13
C VAL A 571 -7.24 -14.84 21.41
N ILE A 572 -5.96 -14.48 21.28
CA ILE A 572 -5.09 -14.12 22.40
C ILE A 572 -5.62 -12.88 23.14
N ARG A 573 -5.98 -11.82 22.41
CA ARG A 573 -6.45 -10.55 22.99
C ARG A 573 -7.82 -10.69 23.66
N ARG A 574 -8.74 -11.43 23.04
CA ARG A 574 -10.12 -11.59 23.50
C ARG A 574 -10.34 -12.76 24.44
N LYS A 575 -9.34 -13.63 24.60
CA LYS A 575 -9.34 -14.78 25.53
C LYS A 575 -10.54 -15.70 25.28
N VAL A 576 -10.94 -15.84 24.02
CA VAL A 576 -12.03 -16.75 23.64
C VAL A 576 -11.53 -18.19 23.67
N PRO A 577 -12.39 -19.18 24.04
CA PRO A 577 -12.08 -20.59 23.88
C PRO A 577 -11.61 -20.94 22.47
N TRP A 578 -10.44 -21.55 22.38
CA TRP A 578 -9.86 -22.00 21.12
C TRP A 578 -9.61 -23.50 21.14
N VAL A 579 -10.15 -24.18 20.14
CA VAL A 579 -9.80 -25.55 19.80
C VAL A 579 -9.22 -25.51 18.39
N GLY A 580 -8.09 -26.15 18.14
CA GLY A 580 -7.49 -26.12 16.81
C GLY A 580 -6.85 -27.44 16.40
N SER A 581 -6.49 -27.48 15.12
CA SER A 581 -5.76 -28.57 14.48
C SER A 581 -4.75 -27.98 13.48
N LEU A 582 -4.12 -28.88 12.73
CA LEU A 582 -2.99 -28.63 11.83
C LEU A 582 -3.39 -28.80 10.36
N GLY A 583 -4.69 -28.63 10.07
CA GLY A 583 -5.25 -28.96 8.78
C GLY A 583 -4.61 -28.19 7.63
N ALA A 584 -4.27 -28.92 6.58
CA ALA A 584 -3.66 -28.40 5.36
C ALA A 584 -2.31 -27.66 5.56
N LEU A 585 -1.59 -27.87 6.68
CA LEU A 585 -0.22 -27.35 6.85
C LEU A 585 0.81 -28.11 5.99
N ASP A 586 0.41 -29.22 5.36
CA ASP A 586 1.18 -29.95 4.37
C ASP A 586 1.35 -29.19 3.05
N MET A 587 0.70 -28.03 2.85
CA MET A 587 0.72 -27.34 1.55
C MET A 587 0.90 -25.82 1.63
N VAL A 588 1.58 -25.28 0.63
CA VAL A 588 1.66 -23.85 0.32
C VAL A 588 0.96 -23.60 -1.01
N ASN A 589 0.15 -22.54 -1.09
CA ASN A 589 -0.65 -22.23 -2.26
C ASN A 589 0.07 -21.23 -3.16
N PHE A 590 0.14 -21.56 -4.45
CA PHE A 590 0.60 -20.66 -5.52
C PHE A 590 -0.46 -20.58 -6.62
N GLY A 591 -0.24 -19.65 -7.55
CA GLY A 591 -1.07 -19.51 -8.73
C GLY A 591 -0.83 -20.63 -9.76
N ALA A 592 -0.98 -20.28 -11.04
CA ALA A 592 -0.68 -21.21 -12.12
C ALA A 592 0.77 -21.74 -12.02
N PRO A 593 1.07 -22.95 -12.52
CA PRO A 593 2.37 -23.61 -12.30
C PRO A 593 3.59 -22.77 -12.70
N ASP A 594 3.46 -21.91 -13.69
CA ASP A 594 4.47 -20.97 -14.19
C ASP A 594 4.68 -19.74 -13.28
N THR A 595 3.76 -19.49 -12.35
CA THR A 595 3.86 -18.43 -11.33
C THR A 595 4.56 -18.88 -10.05
N VAL A 596 4.82 -20.19 -9.89
CA VAL A 596 5.55 -20.72 -8.74
C VAL A 596 6.97 -20.11 -8.73
N PRO A 597 7.40 -19.47 -7.62
CA PRO A 597 8.72 -18.86 -7.55
C PRO A 597 9.85 -19.84 -7.94
N PRO A 598 10.85 -19.45 -8.76
CA PRO A 598 11.89 -20.36 -9.25
C PRO A 598 12.65 -21.11 -8.15
N ARG A 599 12.79 -20.51 -6.96
CA ARG A 599 13.39 -21.16 -5.77
C ARG A 599 12.67 -22.45 -5.34
N TYR A 600 11.43 -22.64 -5.79
CA TYR A 600 10.60 -23.81 -5.49
C TYR A 600 10.44 -24.77 -6.68
N ALA A 601 11.13 -24.56 -7.80
CA ALA A 601 10.99 -25.38 -9.00
C ALA A 601 11.29 -26.88 -8.77
N GLY A 602 12.18 -27.21 -7.82
CA GLY A 602 12.53 -28.59 -7.46
C GLY A 602 11.65 -29.22 -6.38
N ARG A 603 10.57 -28.55 -5.96
CA ARG A 603 9.69 -29.02 -4.89
C ARG A 603 8.61 -29.96 -5.42
N ARG A 604 7.98 -30.72 -4.51
CA ARG A 604 6.84 -31.59 -4.84
C ARG A 604 5.60 -30.72 -5.06
N LEU A 605 5.28 -30.47 -6.33
CA LEU A 605 4.14 -29.65 -6.75
C LEU A 605 2.96 -30.52 -7.16
N HIS A 606 1.76 -30.13 -6.76
CA HIS A 606 0.49 -30.74 -7.16
C HIS A 606 -0.38 -29.69 -7.86
N ARG A 607 -0.78 -29.98 -9.11
CA ARG A 607 -1.66 -29.08 -9.88
C ARG A 607 -3.10 -29.34 -9.48
N HIS A 608 -3.63 -28.51 -8.59
CA HIS A 608 -5.03 -28.65 -8.16
C HIS A 608 -6.00 -28.27 -9.28
N ASN A 609 -5.72 -27.17 -9.98
CA ASN A 609 -6.44 -26.75 -11.18
C ASN A 609 -5.53 -25.84 -12.06
N PRO A 610 -5.97 -25.37 -13.24
CA PRO A 610 -5.14 -24.54 -14.11
C PRO A 610 -4.62 -23.22 -13.48
N GLN A 611 -5.25 -22.74 -12.41
CA GLN A 611 -4.94 -21.47 -11.74
C GLN A 611 -4.27 -21.65 -10.38
N ILE A 612 -4.26 -22.85 -9.80
CA ILE A 612 -3.77 -23.11 -8.45
C ILE A 612 -2.84 -24.31 -8.44
N THR A 613 -1.64 -24.09 -7.92
CA THR A 613 -0.61 -25.09 -7.70
C THR A 613 -0.31 -25.17 -6.21
N LEU A 614 -0.37 -26.37 -5.66
CA LEU A 614 -0.02 -26.65 -4.28
C LEU A 614 1.43 -27.13 -4.23
N MET A 615 2.19 -26.69 -3.24
CA MET A 615 3.56 -27.15 -2.98
C MET A 615 3.61 -27.86 -1.62
N ARG A 616 4.11 -29.10 -1.56
CA ARG A 616 4.29 -29.83 -0.29
C ARG A 616 5.32 -29.14 0.58
N THR A 617 4.97 -28.86 1.83
CA THR A 617 5.89 -28.37 2.87
C THR A 617 6.87 -29.47 3.28
N THR A 618 8.12 -29.08 3.58
CA THR A 618 9.19 -29.99 4.04
C THR A 618 9.17 -30.19 5.56
N ALA A 619 9.93 -31.16 6.07
CA ALA A 619 10.12 -31.34 7.51
C ALA A 619 10.69 -30.11 8.24
N GLU A 620 11.64 -29.40 7.62
CA GLU A 620 12.24 -28.20 8.21
C GLU A 620 11.21 -27.06 8.33
N GLU A 621 10.45 -26.85 7.26
CA GLU A 621 9.37 -25.87 7.20
C GLU A 621 8.26 -26.20 8.21
N ASN A 622 7.89 -27.47 8.32
CA ASN A 622 6.93 -27.98 9.30
C ASN A 622 7.41 -27.76 10.73
N ALA A 623 8.68 -28.04 11.03
CA ALA A 623 9.24 -27.76 12.35
C ALA A 623 9.23 -26.25 12.66
N ALA A 624 9.50 -25.39 11.68
CA ALA A 624 9.43 -23.94 11.83
C ALA A 624 8.00 -23.45 12.09
N MET A 625 7.01 -23.96 11.35
CA MET A 625 5.59 -23.69 11.59
C MET A 625 5.16 -24.18 12.98
N GLY A 626 5.59 -25.37 13.39
CA GLY A 626 5.27 -25.94 14.70
C GLY A 626 5.77 -25.07 15.86
N ARG A 627 7.01 -24.57 15.78
CA ARG A 627 7.54 -23.60 16.75
C ARG A 627 6.71 -22.30 16.77
N TRP A 628 6.45 -21.73 15.60
CA TRP A 628 5.71 -20.48 15.50
C TRP A 628 4.28 -20.60 16.06
N ILE A 629 3.56 -21.67 15.71
CA ILE A 629 2.22 -21.96 16.23
C ILE A 629 2.28 -22.20 17.75
N GLY A 630 3.28 -22.97 18.23
CA GLY A 630 3.45 -23.26 19.64
C GLY A 630 3.67 -22.01 20.49
N GLU A 631 4.46 -21.04 20.01
CA GLU A 631 4.67 -19.74 20.65
C GLU A 631 3.37 -18.93 20.77
N ARG A 632 2.50 -19.00 19.74
CA ARG A 632 1.20 -18.33 19.76
C ARG A 632 0.24 -18.98 20.73
N ILE A 633 0.16 -20.31 20.72
CA ILE A 633 -0.64 -21.09 21.68
C ILE A 633 -0.21 -20.77 23.11
N ASN A 634 1.10 -20.63 23.38
CA ASN A 634 1.61 -20.25 24.70
C ASN A 634 1.11 -18.89 25.22
N ARG A 635 0.57 -18.03 24.34
CA ARG A 635 -0.02 -16.74 24.69
C ARG A 635 -1.53 -16.80 24.86
N MET A 636 -2.17 -17.92 24.54
CA MET A 636 -3.61 -18.14 24.75
C MET A 636 -3.88 -18.56 26.21
N ASP A 637 -4.97 -18.04 26.77
CA ASP A 637 -5.45 -18.39 28.12
C ASP A 637 -6.01 -19.80 28.17
N VAL A 638 -6.87 -20.15 27.20
CA VAL A 638 -7.55 -21.46 27.12
C VAL A 638 -7.45 -21.99 25.71
N ALA A 639 -6.73 -23.09 25.53
CA ALA A 639 -6.49 -23.68 24.21
C ALA A 639 -6.49 -25.22 24.25
N ARG A 640 -7.01 -25.87 23.21
CA ARG A 640 -6.87 -27.31 22.96
C ARG A 640 -6.37 -27.51 21.54
N LEU A 641 -5.17 -28.04 21.38
CA LEU A 641 -4.64 -28.43 20.07
C LEU A 641 -4.73 -29.94 19.92
N LEU A 642 -5.47 -30.41 18.91
CA LEU A 642 -5.55 -31.83 18.57
C LEU A 642 -4.68 -32.09 17.33
N ILE A 643 -3.74 -33.02 17.45
CA ILE A 643 -2.83 -33.43 16.39
C ILE A 643 -3.39 -34.70 15.71
N PRO A 644 -3.70 -34.69 14.40
CA PRO A 644 -4.13 -35.87 13.67
C PRO A 644 -2.92 -36.66 13.15
N GLU A 645 -2.53 -37.75 13.83
CA GLU A 645 -1.36 -38.56 13.45
C GLU A 645 -1.54 -39.31 12.12
N GLY A 646 -2.78 -39.50 11.66
CA GLY A 646 -3.07 -40.17 10.41
C GLY A 646 -2.89 -39.29 9.17
N GLY A 647 -2.66 -37.99 9.33
CA GLY A 647 -2.41 -37.03 8.25
C GLY A 647 -3.20 -35.72 8.35
N LEU A 648 -2.69 -34.68 7.70
CA LEU A 648 -3.12 -33.28 7.85
C LEU A 648 -4.15 -32.83 6.80
N SER A 649 -4.34 -33.60 5.73
CA SER A 649 -5.20 -33.21 4.61
C SER A 649 -5.58 -34.42 3.76
N ALA A 650 -6.60 -34.28 2.92
CA ALA A 650 -6.94 -35.32 1.94
C ALA A 650 -5.81 -35.68 0.96
N LEU A 651 -4.76 -34.85 0.81
CA LEU A 651 -3.58 -35.16 0.00
C LEU A 651 -2.45 -35.80 0.84
N ASP A 652 -2.55 -35.73 2.16
CA ASP A 652 -1.59 -36.22 3.13
C ASP A 652 -2.16 -37.45 3.85
N ALA A 653 -2.38 -38.51 3.08
CA ALA A 653 -2.86 -39.80 3.57
C ALA A 653 -2.13 -40.93 2.84
N PRO A 654 -2.01 -42.14 3.40
CA PRO A 654 -1.29 -43.24 2.75
C PRO A 654 -1.71 -43.47 1.29
N GLY A 655 -0.77 -43.32 0.35
CA GLY A 655 -1.01 -43.44 -1.09
C GLY A 655 -1.29 -42.12 -1.83
N GLU A 656 -1.47 -41.01 -1.10
CA GLU A 656 -1.83 -39.72 -1.68
C GLU A 656 -0.63 -38.84 -2.04
N ALA A 657 -0.93 -37.80 -2.82
CA ALA A 657 0.05 -37.00 -3.53
C ALA A 657 0.99 -36.19 -2.63
N PHE A 658 0.68 -35.97 -1.35
CA PHE A 658 1.47 -35.22 -0.35
C PHE A 658 1.81 -36.02 0.91
N HIS A 659 1.46 -37.30 1.01
CA HIS A 659 1.81 -38.12 2.18
C HIS A 659 3.32 -38.06 2.49
N ASP A 660 3.65 -37.55 3.68
CA ASP A 660 5.02 -37.45 4.18
C ASP A 660 5.07 -37.52 5.73
N PRO A 661 5.08 -38.73 6.31
CA PRO A 661 5.10 -38.93 7.76
C PRO A 661 6.34 -38.37 8.46
N ALA A 662 7.42 -38.07 7.74
CA ALA A 662 8.60 -37.43 8.32
C ALA A 662 8.38 -35.94 8.51
N ALA A 663 7.74 -35.28 7.54
CA ALA A 663 7.36 -33.87 7.65
C ALA A 663 6.35 -33.64 8.79
N ASP A 664 5.35 -34.52 8.90
CA ASP A 664 4.31 -34.38 9.93
C ASP A 664 4.87 -34.62 11.33
N ARG A 665 5.75 -35.63 11.48
CA ARG A 665 6.45 -35.88 12.74
C ARG A 665 7.28 -34.67 13.18
N ALA A 666 7.98 -34.02 12.25
CA ALA A 666 8.76 -32.81 12.55
C ALA A 666 7.86 -31.65 13.02
N LEU A 667 6.65 -31.50 12.45
CA LEU A 667 5.65 -30.54 12.93
C LEU A 667 5.23 -30.85 14.36
N PHE A 668 4.89 -32.11 14.64
CA PHE A 668 4.35 -32.55 15.93
C PHE A 668 5.37 -32.42 17.06
N GLU A 669 6.59 -32.90 16.83
CA GLU A 669 7.69 -32.79 17.79
C GLU A 669 8.05 -31.33 18.09
N ALA A 670 8.05 -30.46 17.07
CA ALA A 670 8.29 -29.03 17.27
C ALA A 670 7.21 -28.37 18.12
N LEU A 671 5.93 -28.72 17.92
CA LEU A 671 4.82 -28.22 18.72
C LEU A 671 4.92 -28.70 20.18
N GLU A 672 5.17 -29.99 20.40
CA GLU A 672 5.30 -30.57 21.74
C GLU A 672 6.48 -29.99 22.52
N ALA A 673 7.61 -29.74 21.83
CA ALA A 673 8.77 -29.10 22.43
C ALA A 673 8.51 -27.62 22.79
N THR A 674 7.62 -26.94 22.07
CA THR A 674 7.38 -25.50 22.23
C THR A 674 6.23 -25.20 23.19
N VAL A 675 5.13 -25.95 23.13
CA VAL A 675 3.92 -25.68 23.90
C VAL A 675 4.10 -26.06 25.37
N ARG A 676 3.91 -25.08 26.25
CA ARG A 676 3.88 -25.30 27.70
C ARG A 676 2.49 -25.81 28.11
N GLN A 677 2.41 -27.12 28.33
CA GLN A 677 1.18 -27.78 28.76
C GLN A 677 0.74 -27.31 30.15
N THR A 678 -0.55 -27.03 30.31
CA THR A 678 -1.21 -26.66 31.57
C THR A 678 -2.64 -27.23 31.58
N ALA A 679 -3.33 -27.21 32.72
CA ALA A 679 -4.74 -27.62 32.76
C ALA A 679 -5.65 -26.81 31.80
N ALA A 680 -5.31 -25.53 31.56
CA ALA A 680 -6.05 -24.67 30.64
C ALA A 680 -5.58 -24.78 29.19
N ARG A 681 -4.44 -25.41 28.93
CA ARG A 681 -3.81 -25.45 27.60
C ARG A 681 -3.12 -26.78 27.34
N THR A 682 -3.72 -27.60 26.50
CA THR A 682 -3.21 -28.95 26.21
C THR A 682 -2.99 -29.15 24.73
N ILE A 683 -2.05 -30.03 24.43
CA ILE A 683 -1.80 -30.58 23.10
C ILE A 683 -1.92 -32.10 23.20
N GLU A 684 -2.68 -32.70 22.29
CA GLU A 684 -2.99 -34.12 22.33
C GLU A 684 -2.84 -34.73 20.93
N ARG A 685 -2.12 -35.83 20.84
CA ARG A 685 -2.04 -36.64 19.63
C ARG A 685 -3.18 -37.63 19.58
N LEU A 686 -3.83 -37.70 18.43
CA LEU A 686 -4.93 -38.62 18.18
C LEU A 686 -4.56 -39.55 17.00
N PRO A 687 -4.78 -40.86 17.13
CA PRO A 687 -4.41 -41.86 16.12
C PRO A 687 -5.40 -41.89 14.95
N HIS A 688 -5.71 -40.71 14.40
CA HIS A 688 -6.73 -40.48 13.39
C HIS A 688 -6.20 -39.54 12.32
N HIS A 689 -6.64 -39.72 11.09
CA HIS A 689 -6.46 -38.74 10.03
C HIS A 689 -7.43 -37.56 10.27
N ILE A 690 -7.08 -36.34 9.86
CA ILE A 690 -7.88 -35.14 10.17
C ILE A 690 -9.35 -35.24 9.73
N ASN A 691 -9.60 -35.95 8.63
CA ASN A 691 -10.93 -36.13 8.04
C ASN A 691 -11.73 -37.31 8.63
N ASP A 692 -11.14 -38.08 9.55
CA ASP A 692 -11.83 -39.20 10.19
C ASP A 692 -12.95 -38.71 11.11
N PRO A 693 -14.09 -39.43 11.17
CA PRO A 693 -15.19 -39.06 12.07
C PRO A 693 -14.81 -38.98 13.54
N ALA A 694 -13.90 -39.85 13.99
CA ALA A 694 -13.40 -39.83 15.36
C ALA A 694 -12.63 -38.54 15.68
N PHE A 695 -11.85 -38.01 14.72
CA PHE A 695 -11.12 -36.75 14.91
C PHE A 695 -12.08 -35.55 14.98
N ALA A 696 -13.06 -35.49 14.08
CA ALA A 696 -14.10 -34.46 14.12
C ALA A 696 -14.91 -34.49 15.43
N ALA A 697 -15.25 -35.69 15.93
CA ALA A 697 -15.91 -35.86 17.21
C ALA A 697 -15.04 -35.37 18.39
N ALA A 698 -13.73 -35.62 18.36
CA ALA A 698 -12.79 -35.14 19.38
C ALA A 698 -12.70 -33.60 19.41
N LEU A 699 -12.65 -32.94 18.25
CA LEU A 699 -12.71 -31.47 18.15
C LEU A 699 -13.97 -30.91 18.81
N VAL A 700 -15.14 -31.50 18.50
CA VAL A 700 -16.43 -31.10 19.08
C VAL A 700 -16.47 -31.32 20.59
N ALA A 701 -15.97 -32.46 21.06
CA ALA A 701 -15.91 -32.78 22.49
C ALA A 701 -15.00 -31.81 23.26
N ALA A 702 -13.81 -31.51 22.71
CA ALA A 702 -12.90 -30.52 23.26
C ALA A 702 -13.57 -29.13 23.32
N PHE A 703 -14.24 -28.71 22.26
CA PHE A 703 -14.92 -27.41 22.21
C PHE A 703 -16.06 -27.33 23.23
N ARG A 704 -16.93 -28.35 23.30
CA ARG A 704 -18.02 -28.42 24.29
C ARG A 704 -17.49 -28.37 25.72
N THR A 705 -16.34 -28.97 25.99
CA THR A 705 -15.71 -28.93 27.33
C THR A 705 -15.29 -27.52 27.72
N LEU A 706 -14.73 -26.75 26.78
CA LEU A 706 -14.34 -25.36 27.04
C LEU A 706 -15.56 -24.43 27.12
N SER A 707 -16.50 -24.56 26.20
CA SER A 707 -17.69 -23.69 26.10
C SER A 707 -18.75 -23.99 27.18
N GLY A 708 -18.82 -25.24 27.66
CA GLY A 708 -19.76 -25.68 28.71
C GLY A 708 -19.47 -25.12 30.10
N GLY A 709 -18.25 -24.63 30.35
CA GLY A 709 -17.88 -23.98 31.61
C GLY A 709 -18.63 -22.67 31.86
N GLU A 710 -19.02 -21.94 30.82
CA GLU A 710 -19.80 -20.69 30.94
C GLU A 710 -21.24 -20.94 31.42
N ARG A 711 -21.84 -22.08 31.06
CA ARG A 711 -23.20 -22.44 31.53
C ARG A 711 -23.25 -22.69 33.04
N LYS A 712 -22.19 -23.26 33.62
CA LYS A 712 -22.07 -23.43 35.09
C LYS A 712 -21.78 -22.11 35.81
N ARG A 713 -20.99 -21.22 35.22
CA ARG A 713 -20.61 -19.92 35.81
C ARG A 713 -21.73 -18.87 35.79
N ARG A 714 -22.72 -18.98 34.90
CA ARG A 714 -23.92 -18.12 34.88
C ARG A 714 -25.05 -18.60 35.79
N ALA A 715 -24.95 -19.82 36.31
CA ALA A 715 -25.92 -20.41 37.24
C ALA A 715 -25.47 -20.35 38.72
N SER A 716 -24.33 -19.70 38.98
CA SER A 716 -23.75 -19.37 40.28
C SER A 716 -23.62 -17.85 40.39
#